data_AF-A0A101CEY9-F1
#
_entry.id   AF-A0A101CEY9-F1
#
_cell.length_a   1.000
_cell.length_b   1.000
_cell.length_c   1.000
_cell.angle_alpha   90.00
_cell.angle_beta   90.00
_cell.angle_gamma   90.00
#
_symmetry.space_group_name_H-M   'P 1'
#
loop_
_entity.id
_entity.type
_entity.pdbx_description
1 polymer ?
#
loop_
_entity_poly.entity_id
_entity_poly.type
_entity_poly.pdbx_seq_one_letter_code
_entity_poly.pdbx_strand_id
1 'polypeptide(L)'
;MNTTKLFFMSLLSFLGSMLYAQTNLALGKTVSSSSVLNGANPNSNLTDGNFNTFAQTNNTFTPPNAEYFQIDLGADYLIEDIVLGSVLPDNGRSRRFMLVTWPSAVGGSLGADPNTYVSGSNNSYLYNRLIYTNTSGTSDVNIFGGTVPAADASKQGPAFPSGQINIKMGKHKARYILLLNLQDDFFQFTEVQVFNSTPAIRSFINQGFESANGGTNPSFVREGDVLGWSTTEAVAMNNDSETTIPTQGSFIEFISSGQFSGVNAYEGNKFVELNAFTNSMLEQEPICVLPGESFNWSFAHRGRLGVDKMGLRIDDVNVATFEDNNAQGGTHLRTLLGSSTINTGLGQDATTANGWTRYFGTWTNTSSVSKSVLFGFFAIQTATAQLSVGNLIDDVRITSLNAIANLENATATGSENVPSANLPKLLINGNVTAASTVTINITGGTAIRGTDYTTVPATGAITVTIPAGNYDGTAATGISLAPYIQINTDVVTDPNETIIFNIASPTGNLLIAPSNGCVPQITTHTYTITDVVGVCNISASNPDSDGDGISNACDLDDDNDGILDVNEARTAGTANWTSTQITNIETTAFTTTVAGCTNVGFKLNDLTNQVANVVANTTVDFGPVLTQDLGVSTSLNPVAIFNLDSPNNANLANITYTVPAGRFESFNVYLADAEHTSFLIQAYDASNNLIPTTDWSSATFEQTNPAIPANQLGAITFNATSARYTAIDVTQDRDVFRIRFGEATMKIATRIVITMSRNDSAITNQDGVFFFVSGVCLGDTDGDGIADKFDLDSDNDGCLDAIEGGANITASQLVTSAGTVSVGTGSTASNQNLCAANTCVNSNGIPQLSPLPTGYSNTTGQTVGGSSDGIQSADCITVCYETPTNLTSSVPVKHGITVLGRAGADNGNWPMLRNSAYTALEGKTKGFVVTRNSSPETTITNPVVGMMVFDTNEGATGCLKIYTGSAVGEGWKCFSTQTCP
;
A
#
# COMPACT_ATOMS: atom_id res chain seq x y z
N MET A 1 25.45 -12.30 23.60
CA MET A 1 26.43 -12.61 22.54
C MET A 1 25.84 -13.69 21.66
N ASN A 2 26.02 -13.60 20.34
CA ASN A 2 25.73 -14.61 19.30
C ASN A 2 24.43 -15.43 19.43
N THR A 3 23.41 -15.11 18.64
CA THR A 3 23.12 -15.77 17.33
C THR A 3 21.85 -15.17 16.69
N THR A 4 22.02 -14.18 15.82
CA THR A 4 20.92 -13.61 15.00
C THR A 4 21.46 -13.04 13.68
N LYS A 5 21.85 -13.94 12.78
CA LYS A 5 22.08 -13.68 11.34
C LYS A 5 21.80 -14.96 10.55
N LEU A 6 21.25 -14.80 9.34
CA LEU A 6 20.70 -15.78 8.38
C LEU A 6 19.19 -16.08 8.51
N PHE A 7 18.37 -15.18 7.95
CA PHE A 7 17.27 -15.52 7.02
C PHE A 7 16.73 -14.23 6.36
N PHE A 8 17.59 -13.52 5.62
CA PHE A 8 17.22 -12.30 4.87
C PHE A 8 18.08 -12.21 3.59
N MET A 9 18.03 -13.26 2.77
CA MET A 9 18.82 -13.35 1.54
C MET A 9 18.21 -14.30 0.49
N SER A 10 16.90 -14.18 0.24
CA SER A 10 16.22 -14.89 -0.86
C SER A 10 15.01 -14.16 -1.47
N LEU A 11 14.81 -12.87 -1.15
CA LEU A 11 13.68 -12.06 -1.63
C LEU A 11 14.12 -10.78 -2.37
N LEU A 12 15.36 -10.76 -2.89
CA LEU A 12 15.95 -9.61 -3.58
C LEU A 12 16.16 -9.83 -5.09
N SER A 13 15.54 -10.87 -5.67
CA SER A 13 15.69 -11.27 -7.08
C SER A 13 14.50 -10.92 -7.98
N PHE A 14 13.43 -10.28 -7.45
CA PHE A 14 12.20 -10.00 -8.20
C PHE A 14 11.74 -8.52 -8.22
N LEU A 15 12.54 -7.59 -7.69
CA LEU A 15 12.26 -6.15 -7.72
C LEU A 15 13.42 -5.38 -8.37
N GLY A 16 13.59 -5.59 -9.68
CA GLY A 16 14.64 -4.95 -10.48
C GLY A 16 14.26 -4.65 -11.94
N SER A 17 13.09 -5.12 -12.41
CA SER A 17 12.61 -4.80 -13.75
C SER A 17 11.94 -3.43 -13.77
N MET A 18 12.68 -2.40 -14.20
CA MET A 18 12.05 -1.35 -14.99
C MET A 18 11.30 -2.04 -16.13
N LEU A 19 10.04 -1.66 -16.36
CA LEU A 19 9.21 -2.17 -17.48
C LEU A 19 9.70 -1.60 -18.82
N TYR A 20 10.92 -1.95 -19.19
CA TYR A 20 11.33 -1.98 -20.58
C TYR A 20 10.56 -3.11 -21.26
N ALA A 21 9.69 -2.76 -22.20
CA ALA A 21 9.12 -3.73 -23.13
C ALA A 21 10.26 -4.36 -23.93
N GLN A 22 10.73 -5.53 -23.49
CA GLN A 22 11.81 -6.24 -24.16
C GLN A 22 11.30 -6.79 -25.50
N THR A 23 11.84 -6.27 -26.60
CA THR A 23 11.54 -6.77 -27.94
C THR A 23 12.05 -8.20 -28.08
N ASN A 24 11.16 -9.15 -28.39
CA ASN A 24 11.57 -10.49 -28.83
C ASN A 24 12.36 -10.37 -30.15
N LEU A 25 13.67 -10.58 -30.09
CA LEU A 25 14.59 -10.53 -31.21
C LEU A 25 14.32 -11.63 -32.24
N ALA A 26 13.73 -12.76 -31.82
CA ALA A 26 13.40 -13.87 -32.70
C ALA A 26 12.09 -13.66 -33.50
N LEU A 27 11.25 -12.68 -33.11
CA LEU A 27 9.95 -12.44 -33.74
C LEU A 27 10.07 -12.16 -35.25
N GLY A 28 9.38 -12.96 -36.07
CA GLY A 28 9.36 -12.88 -37.52
C GLY A 28 10.70 -13.24 -38.21
N LYS A 29 11.63 -13.88 -37.50
CA LYS A 29 12.95 -14.25 -38.07
C LYS A 29 12.89 -15.52 -38.92
N THR A 30 13.94 -15.73 -39.72
CA THR A 30 14.04 -16.89 -40.58
C THR A 30 14.46 -18.11 -39.77
N VAL A 31 13.64 -19.17 -39.82
CA VAL A 31 13.89 -20.46 -39.17
C VAL A 31 14.17 -21.54 -40.20
N SER A 32 15.43 -21.97 -40.27
CA SER A 32 15.86 -23.14 -41.03
C SER A 32 15.68 -24.41 -40.21
N SER A 33 15.53 -25.56 -40.85
CA SER A 33 15.39 -26.86 -40.17
C SER A 33 16.01 -27.99 -40.98
N SER A 34 16.18 -29.13 -40.32
CA SER A 34 16.55 -30.45 -40.87
C SER A 34 15.62 -30.96 -41.98
N SER A 35 14.35 -30.55 -41.97
CA SER A 35 13.35 -30.92 -42.98
C SER A 35 12.27 -29.85 -43.08
N VAL A 36 11.79 -29.60 -44.30
CA VAL A 36 10.87 -28.50 -44.60
C VAL A 36 9.45 -29.05 -44.82
N LEU A 37 8.45 -28.39 -44.23
CA LEU A 37 7.00 -28.55 -44.46
C LEU A 37 6.34 -29.86 -43.99
N ASN A 38 5.97 -29.91 -42.70
CA ASN A 38 4.57 -30.23 -42.41
C ASN A 38 3.74 -28.96 -42.68
N GLY A 39 2.84 -28.99 -43.68
CA GLY A 39 2.03 -27.82 -44.06
C GLY A 39 1.07 -27.32 -42.98
N ALA A 40 0.79 -28.12 -41.95
CA ALA A 40 0.00 -27.70 -40.78
C ALA A 40 0.85 -26.99 -39.72
N ASN A 41 2.14 -27.30 -39.62
CA ASN A 41 3.02 -26.92 -38.50
C ASN A 41 4.35 -26.29 -39.02
N PRO A 42 4.30 -25.18 -39.79
CA PRO A 42 5.48 -24.60 -40.44
C PRO A 42 6.49 -24.01 -39.45
N ASN A 43 7.77 -23.98 -39.85
CA ASN A 43 8.88 -23.42 -39.05
C ASN A 43 8.64 -21.98 -38.55
N SER A 44 7.87 -21.18 -39.29
CA SER A 44 7.54 -19.80 -38.92
C SER A 44 6.84 -19.69 -37.57
N ASN A 45 6.09 -20.73 -37.17
CA ASN A 45 5.39 -20.80 -35.90
C ASN A 45 6.34 -20.68 -34.70
N LEU A 46 7.61 -21.09 -34.85
CA LEU A 46 8.63 -20.99 -33.79
C LEU A 46 9.00 -19.53 -33.43
N THR A 47 8.50 -18.56 -34.20
CA THR A 47 8.91 -17.15 -34.17
C THR A 47 7.74 -16.22 -34.49
N ASP A 48 6.49 -16.67 -34.36
CA ASP A 48 5.30 -15.89 -34.71
C ASP A 48 4.73 -15.10 -33.51
N GLY A 49 5.24 -15.34 -32.31
CA GLY A 49 4.77 -14.71 -31.07
C GLY A 49 3.54 -15.39 -30.45
N ASN A 50 3.10 -16.55 -30.97
CA ASN A 50 1.88 -17.24 -30.57
C ASN A 50 2.17 -18.64 -30.01
N PHE A 51 2.19 -18.75 -28.69
CA PHE A 51 2.38 -20.01 -27.96
C PHE A 51 1.29 -21.09 -28.20
N ASN A 52 0.27 -20.84 -29.02
CA ASN A 52 -0.78 -21.80 -29.38
C ASN A 52 -0.53 -22.49 -30.74
N THR A 53 0.35 -21.95 -31.58
CA THR A 53 0.86 -22.60 -32.80
C THR A 53 2.15 -23.35 -32.46
N PHE A 54 2.56 -24.35 -33.26
CA PHE A 54 3.85 -25.01 -33.07
C PHE A 54 4.55 -25.32 -34.39
N ALA A 55 5.88 -25.28 -34.38
CA ALA A 55 6.71 -25.77 -35.46
C ALA A 55 7.01 -27.26 -35.24
N GLN A 56 7.09 -28.04 -36.33
CA GLN A 56 7.43 -29.45 -36.26
C GLN A 56 8.32 -29.87 -37.44
N THR A 57 9.42 -30.56 -37.14
CA THR A 57 10.23 -31.27 -38.14
C THR A 57 9.57 -32.60 -38.55
N ASN A 58 9.92 -33.14 -39.72
CA ASN A 58 9.21 -34.27 -40.34
C ASN A 58 10.14 -35.15 -41.20
N ASN A 59 11.24 -35.66 -40.63
CA ASN A 59 12.00 -36.75 -41.23
C ASN A 59 12.09 -37.97 -40.30
N THR A 60 12.91 -38.95 -40.67
CA THR A 60 13.06 -40.22 -39.95
C THR A 60 14.53 -40.52 -39.66
N PHE A 61 15.35 -39.48 -39.46
CA PHE A 61 16.72 -39.68 -38.99
C PHE A 61 16.72 -40.12 -37.52
N THR A 62 17.73 -40.88 -37.11
CA THR A 62 17.86 -41.40 -35.75
C THR A 62 18.78 -40.52 -34.90
N PRO A 63 18.40 -40.15 -33.65
CA PRO A 63 19.30 -39.48 -32.70
C PRO A 63 20.63 -40.24 -32.52
N PRO A 64 21.78 -39.57 -32.31
CA PRO A 64 21.94 -38.15 -31.94
C PRO A 64 21.71 -37.14 -33.06
N ASN A 65 21.95 -37.53 -34.31
CA ASN A 65 22.07 -36.60 -35.43
C ASN A 65 20.77 -36.62 -36.23
N ALA A 66 19.69 -36.10 -35.63
CA ALA A 66 18.36 -36.09 -36.21
C ALA A 66 17.56 -34.91 -35.66
N GLU A 67 16.97 -34.12 -36.56
CA GLU A 67 16.08 -32.99 -36.27
C GLU A 67 16.68 -31.77 -35.55
N TYR A 68 16.55 -30.61 -36.20
CA TYR A 68 17.01 -29.33 -35.67
C TYR A 68 16.16 -28.14 -36.14
N PHE A 69 16.19 -27.06 -35.36
CA PHE A 69 15.78 -25.71 -35.78
C PHE A 69 16.95 -24.76 -35.64
N GLN A 70 17.22 -23.94 -36.66
CA GLN A 70 18.22 -22.87 -36.64
C GLN A 70 17.57 -21.53 -36.96
N ILE A 71 17.61 -20.60 -36.01
CA ILE A 71 17.09 -19.23 -36.13
C ILE A 71 18.26 -18.29 -36.48
N ASP A 72 18.06 -17.39 -37.46
CA ASP A 72 18.98 -16.27 -37.73
C ASP A 72 18.34 -14.95 -37.29
N LEU A 73 18.86 -14.34 -36.22
CA LEU A 73 18.41 -13.02 -35.73
C LEU A 73 18.71 -11.87 -36.73
N GLY A 74 19.58 -12.10 -37.71
CA GLY A 74 19.97 -11.15 -38.76
C GLY A 74 21.15 -10.24 -38.41
N ALA A 75 21.52 -10.15 -37.13
CA ALA A 75 22.67 -9.41 -36.62
C ALA A 75 23.18 -10.07 -35.32
N ASP A 76 24.37 -9.68 -34.87
CA ASP A 76 24.89 -10.08 -33.56
C ASP A 76 24.23 -9.23 -32.47
N TYR A 77 23.55 -9.89 -31.54
CA TYR A 77 22.93 -9.29 -30.36
C TYR A 77 23.63 -9.79 -29.10
N LEU A 78 23.59 -8.99 -28.03
CA LEU A 78 23.97 -9.44 -26.70
C LEU A 78 22.73 -10.08 -26.07
N ILE A 79 22.74 -11.41 -25.92
CA ILE A 79 21.63 -12.17 -25.33
C ILE A 79 22.03 -12.70 -23.95
N GLU A 80 21.03 -13.14 -23.19
CA GLU A 80 21.20 -13.72 -21.85
C GLU A 80 20.24 -14.90 -21.65
N ASP A 81 18.97 -14.64 -21.94
CA ASP A 81 17.85 -15.56 -21.72
C ASP A 81 17.21 -15.97 -23.05
N ILE A 82 16.82 -17.25 -23.13
CA ILE A 82 16.01 -17.80 -24.22
C ILE A 82 14.77 -18.44 -23.61
N VAL A 83 13.59 -17.99 -24.03
CA VAL A 83 12.31 -18.58 -23.62
C VAL A 83 11.85 -19.59 -24.66
N LEU A 84 11.57 -20.82 -24.23
CA LEU A 84 11.04 -21.89 -25.06
C LEU A 84 9.58 -22.18 -24.68
N GLY A 85 8.69 -22.17 -25.68
CA GLY A 85 7.30 -22.57 -25.55
C GLY A 85 7.10 -24.09 -25.60
N SER A 86 6.12 -24.59 -24.85
CA SER A 86 5.88 -26.04 -24.65
C SER A 86 5.57 -26.84 -25.92
N VAL A 87 5.65 -28.16 -25.77
CA VAL A 87 5.24 -29.13 -26.79
C VAL A 87 3.79 -29.52 -26.52
N LEU A 88 2.92 -29.38 -27.52
CA LEU A 88 1.49 -29.70 -27.39
C LEU A 88 1.01 -30.57 -28.57
N PRO A 89 0.59 -31.83 -28.34
CA PRO A 89 0.71 -32.59 -27.08
C PRO A 89 2.15 -33.10 -26.86
N ASP A 90 2.74 -32.84 -25.68
CA ASP A 90 3.97 -33.53 -25.27
C ASP A 90 3.69 -35.03 -25.13
N ASN A 91 4.43 -35.84 -25.88
CA ASN A 91 4.41 -37.29 -25.82
C ASN A 91 5.30 -37.85 -24.68
N GLY A 92 5.90 -36.96 -23.88
CA GLY A 92 6.84 -37.25 -22.80
C GLY A 92 8.28 -37.48 -23.27
N ARG A 93 8.59 -37.23 -24.55
CA ARG A 93 9.90 -37.52 -25.18
C ARG A 93 10.72 -36.27 -25.48
N SER A 94 10.15 -35.07 -25.35
CA SER A 94 10.86 -33.78 -25.40
C SER A 94 11.71 -33.49 -24.14
N ARG A 95 12.45 -34.50 -23.68
CA ARG A 95 13.24 -34.51 -22.44
C ARG A 95 14.75 -34.52 -22.67
N ARG A 96 15.20 -34.52 -23.93
CA ARG A 96 16.59 -34.26 -24.30
C ARG A 96 16.69 -33.40 -25.56
N PHE A 97 17.33 -32.25 -25.41
CA PHE A 97 17.73 -31.38 -26.52
C PHE A 97 19.02 -30.63 -26.14
N MET A 98 19.70 -30.07 -27.14
CA MET A 98 20.82 -29.15 -26.94
C MET A 98 20.48 -27.79 -27.54
N LEU A 99 20.81 -26.73 -26.82
CA LEU A 99 20.71 -25.35 -27.26
C LEU A 99 22.13 -24.83 -27.49
N VAL A 100 22.40 -24.36 -28.70
CA VAL A 100 23.72 -23.81 -29.08
C VAL A 100 23.53 -22.42 -29.68
N THR A 101 24.29 -21.45 -29.19
CA THR A 101 24.23 -20.06 -29.64
C THR A 101 25.64 -19.54 -29.94
N TRP A 102 25.75 -18.73 -31.01
CA TRP A 102 27.05 -18.19 -31.44
C TRP A 102 26.93 -16.91 -32.28
N PRO A 103 27.99 -16.07 -32.32
CA PRO A 103 28.03 -14.86 -33.14
C PRO A 103 28.45 -15.13 -34.58
N SER A 104 28.18 -14.17 -35.47
CA SER A 104 28.53 -14.18 -36.90
C SER A 104 30.00 -14.51 -37.18
N ALA A 105 30.89 -14.18 -36.24
CA ALA A 105 32.33 -14.44 -36.32
C ALA A 105 32.70 -15.92 -36.45
N VAL A 106 31.81 -16.87 -36.06
CA VAL A 106 32.08 -18.32 -36.17
C VAL A 106 31.49 -18.94 -37.46
N GLY A 107 30.68 -18.19 -38.21
CA GLY A 107 30.05 -18.65 -39.46
C GLY A 107 28.56 -18.99 -39.32
N GLY A 108 27.87 -19.20 -40.45
CA GLY A 108 26.39 -19.28 -40.48
C GLY A 108 25.78 -20.69 -40.38
N SER A 109 26.57 -21.76 -40.45
CA SER A 109 26.09 -23.13 -40.25
C SER A 109 27.23 -24.01 -39.73
N LEU A 110 26.99 -24.68 -38.61
CA LEU A 110 27.99 -25.44 -37.86
C LEU A 110 27.75 -26.97 -37.89
N GLY A 111 26.66 -27.40 -38.54
CA GLY A 111 26.21 -28.80 -38.59
C GLY A 111 25.26 -29.19 -37.45
N ALA A 112 24.71 -30.38 -37.53
CA ALA A 112 23.66 -30.88 -36.61
C ALA A 112 24.12 -32.06 -35.73
N ASP A 113 25.43 -32.23 -35.55
CA ASP A 113 25.99 -33.30 -34.72
C ASP A 113 26.31 -32.76 -33.32
N PRO A 114 25.55 -33.09 -32.25
CA PRO A 114 25.83 -32.63 -30.89
C PRO A 114 27.25 -32.94 -30.40
N ASN A 115 27.90 -34.00 -30.91
CA ASN A 115 29.24 -34.40 -30.48
C ASN A 115 30.31 -33.39 -30.92
N THR A 116 30.11 -32.66 -32.02
CA THR A 116 31.07 -31.64 -32.46
C THR A 116 31.16 -30.48 -31.47
N TYR A 117 30.07 -30.15 -30.78
CA TYR A 117 29.99 -29.03 -29.84
C TYR A 117 30.62 -29.34 -28.47
N VAL A 118 30.71 -30.62 -28.09
CA VAL A 118 31.22 -31.07 -26.78
C VAL A 118 32.56 -31.83 -26.85
N SER A 119 33.03 -32.21 -28.05
CA SER A 119 34.27 -32.98 -28.20
C SER A 119 35.50 -32.24 -27.66
N GLY A 120 36.48 -32.98 -27.12
CA GLY A 120 37.80 -32.43 -26.78
C GLY A 120 38.61 -31.92 -27.98
N SER A 121 38.15 -32.17 -29.21
CA SER A 121 38.64 -31.56 -30.45
C SER A 121 37.99 -30.23 -30.81
N ASN A 122 36.91 -29.83 -30.12
CA ASN A 122 36.29 -28.53 -30.32
C ASN A 122 37.15 -27.44 -29.69
N ASN A 123 37.64 -26.53 -30.52
CA ASN A 123 38.50 -25.41 -30.13
C ASN A 123 37.76 -24.06 -30.06
N SER A 124 36.45 -24.02 -30.33
CA SER A 124 35.65 -22.80 -30.24
C SER A 124 35.11 -22.58 -28.83
N TYR A 125 35.65 -21.57 -28.17
CA TYR A 125 35.16 -21.02 -26.90
C TYR A 125 34.00 -20.01 -27.09
N LEU A 126 33.58 -19.77 -28.35
CA LEU A 126 32.51 -18.83 -28.74
C LEU A 126 31.13 -19.49 -28.91
N TYR A 127 31.00 -20.78 -28.61
CA TYR A 127 29.71 -21.47 -28.58
C TYR A 127 29.18 -21.49 -27.16
N ASN A 128 28.11 -20.75 -26.86
CA ASN A 128 27.37 -21.03 -25.64
C ASN A 128 26.46 -22.25 -25.87
N ARG A 129 26.39 -23.14 -24.88
CA ARG A 129 25.96 -24.54 -25.04
C ARG A 129 25.28 -25.03 -23.77
N LEU A 130 23.97 -25.27 -23.84
CA LEU A 130 23.23 -25.93 -22.77
C LEU A 130 22.70 -27.29 -23.25
N ILE A 131 22.89 -28.33 -22.43
CA ILE A 131 22.41 -29.69 -22.72
C ILE A 131 21.31 -30.04 -21.72
N TYR A 132 20.07 -30.07 -22.20
CA TYR A 132 18.91 -30.43 -21.38
C TYR A 132 18.87 -31.95 -21.21
N THR A 133 19.57 -32.51 -20.22
CA THR A 133 19.59 -33.95 -19.94
C THR A 133 20.11 -34.23 -18.51
N ASN A 134 19.62 -35.28 -17.86
CA ASN A 134 20.09 -35.73 -16.54
C ASN A 134 21.35 -36.60 -16.66
N THR A 135 22.27 -36.51 -15.69
CA THR A 135 23.54 -37.22 -15.63
C THR A 135 23.62 -38.35 -14.60
N SER A 136 22.59 -38.54 -13.75
CA SER A 136 22.62 -39.36 -12.52
C SER A 136 22.69 -40.90 -12.72
N GLY A 137 23.60 -41.38 -13.56
CA GLY A 137 24.03 -42.78 -13.69
C GLY A 137 25.51 -42.90 -13.37
N THR A 138 25.87 -43.81 -12.45
CA THR A 138 27.24 -43.95 -11.93
C THR A 138 28.31 -44.21 -13.00
N SER A 139 29.47 -43.56 -12.83
CA SER A 139 30.75 -43.88 -13.46
C SER A 139 30.86 -43.81 -14.99
N ASP A 140 30.52 -42.67 -15.59
CA ASP A 140 31.31 -42.17 -16.72
C ASP A 140 32.35 -41.18 -16.18
N VAL A 141 33.61 -41.62 -16.03
CA VAL A 141 34.76 -40.74 -15.67
C VAL A 141 35.20 -39.89 -16.87
N ASN A 142 34.27 -39.63 -17.79
CA ASN A 142 34.52 -39.07 -19.11
C ASN A 142 33.21 -38.51 -19.68
N ILE A 143 32.65 -37.48 -19.01
CA ILE A 143 31.42 -36.77 -19.40
C ILE A 143 31.49 -36.28 -20.87
N PHE A 144 32.71 -36.11 -21.41
CA PHE A 144 33.03 -35.65 -22.76
C PHE A 144 33.78 -36.67 -23.63
N GLY A 145 33.87 -37.93 -23.16
CA GLY A 145 34.46 -39.05 -23.91
C GLY A 145 33.44 -40.06 -24.43
N GLY A 146 32.16 -39.94 -24.02
CA GLY A 146 31.03 -40.70 -24.57
C GLY A 146 30.27 -39.90 -25.63
N THR A 147 29.43 -40.59 -26.42
CA THR A 147 28.54 -39.93 -27.38
C THR A 147 27.40 -39.20 -26.67
N VAL A 148 27.11 -37.97 -27.08
CA VAL A 148 25.87 -37.25 -26.73
C VAL A 148 24.79 -37.59 -27.77
N PRO A 149 23.53 -37.87 -27.37
CA PRO A 149 23.08 -38.14 -26.01
C PRO A 149 23.62 -39.48 -25.50
N ALA A 150 23.66 -39.64 -24.18
CA ALA A 150 23.94 -40.92 -23.57
C ALA A 150 22.86 -41.96 -23.93
N ALA A 151 23.29 -43.15 -24.35
CA ALA A 151 22.41 -44.24 -24.81
C ALA A 151 21.49 -44.84 -23.72
N ASP A 152 21.75 -44.53 -22.44
CA ASP A 152 20.97 -45.04 -21.30
C ASP A 152 19.68 -44.23 -21.09
N ALA A 153 18.55 -44.93 -20.97
CA ALA A 153 17.25 -44.34 -20.67
C ALA A 153 17.15 -43.74 -19.25
N SER A 154 18.03 -44.12 -18.30
CA SER A 154 18.09 -43.53 -16.96
C SER A 154 18.50 -42.05 -16.97
N LYS A 155 19.27 -41.63 -17.98
CA LYS A 155 19.83 -40.28 -18.16
C LYS A 155 18.83 -39.30 -18.82
N GLN A 156 17.52 -39.44 -18.60
CA GLN A 156 16.50 -38.52 -19.14
C GLN A 156 16.43 -37.22 -18.32
N GLY A 157 16.43 -36.06 -18.99
CA GLY A 157 16.14 -34.78 -18.34
C GLY A 157 14.73 -34.74 -17.72
N PRO A 158 14.45 -33.73 -16.87
CA PRO A 158 13.12 -33.54 -16.31
C PRO A 158 12.09 -33.32 -17.42
N ALA A 159 10.82 -33.61 -17.13
CA ALA A 159 9.73 -33.37 -18.07
C ALA A 159 9.68 -31.88 -18.45
N PHE A 160 9.48 -31.59 -19.74
CA PHE A 160 9.18 -30.24 -20.18
C PHE A 160 7.81 -29.85 -19.56
N PRO A 161 7.66 -28.70 -18.88
CA PRO A 161 6.42 -28.32 -18.25
C PRO A 161 5.44 -27.81 -19.33
N SER A 162 4.14 -27.93 -19.07
CA SER A 162 3.12 -27.22 -19.86
C SER A 162 3.30 -25.71 -19.70
N GLY A 163 3.42 -24.95 -20.79
CA GLY A 163 3.61 -23.49 -20.76
C GLY A 163 4.92 -23.04 -21.39
N GLN A 164 5.74 -22.30 -20.62
CA GLN A 164 6.98 -21.68 -21.09
C GLN A 164 8.13 -22.02 -20.13
N ILE A 165 9.34 -22.23 -20.65
CA ILE A 165 10.57 -22.27 -19.86
C ILE A 165 11.42 -21.06 -20.20
N ASN A 166 11.85 -20.27 -19.20
CA ASN A 166 12.98 -19.35 -19.38
C ASN A 166 14.30 -20.10 -19.07
N ILE A 167 15.23 -20.06 -20.02
CA ILE A 167 16.55 -20.68 -19.94
C ILE A 167 17.63 -19.59 -19.92
N LYS A 168 18.34 -19.46 -18.79
CA LYS A 168 19.61 -18.74 -18.73
C LYS A 168 20.62 -19.44 -19.66
N MET A 169 21.08 -18.70 -20.67
CA MET A 169 22.13 -19.10 -21.62
C MET A 169 23.42 -18.29 -21.40
N GLY A 170 23.54 -17.58 -20.28
CA GLY A 170 24.67 -16.68 -19.98
C GLY A 170 24.72 -15.44 -20.88
N LYS A 171 25.35 -14.36 -20.39
CA LYS A 171 25.51 -13.10 -21.14
C LYS A 171 26.62 -13.21 -22.19
N HIS A 172 26.23 -13.37 -23.45
CA HIS A 172 27.17 -13.55 -24.56
C HIS A 172 26.61 -12.94 -25.87
N LYS A 173 27.47 -12.79 -26.89
CA LYS A 173 27.03 -12.37 -28.23
C LYS A 173 26.53 -13.56 -29.06
N ALA A 174 25.32 -13.45 -29.59
CA ALA A 174 24.74 -14.43 -30.51
C ALA A 174 23.99 -13.77 -31.66
N ARG A 175 24.04 -14.42 -32.82
CA ARG A 175 23.16 -14.19 -33.97
C ARG A 175 22.35 -15.43 -34.32
N TYR A 176 22.96 -16.59 -34.15
CA TYR A 176 22.38 -17.86 -34.51
C TYR A 176 21.99 -18.61 -33.25
N ILE A 177 20.79 -19.21 -33.27
CA ILE A 177 20.28 -20.10 -32.23
C ILE A 177 19.97 -21.42 -32.89
N LEU A 178 20.60 -22.50 -32.43
CA LEU A 178 20.38 -23.86 -32.90
C LEU A 178 19.81 -24.69 -31.76
N LEU A 179 18.65 -25.28 -32.01
CA LEU A 179 18.05 -26.30 -31.17
C LEU A 179 18.29 -27.65 -31.86
N LEU A 180 18.91 -28.59 -31.16
CA LEU A 180 19.16 -29.97 -31.62
C LEU A 180 18.33 -30.94 -30.80
N ASN A 181 17.60 -31.83 -31.46
CA ASN A 181 16.90 -32.93 -30.81
C ASN A 181 17.89 -34.04 -30.40
N LEU A 182 17.72 -34.58 -29.20
CA LEU A 182 18.59 -35.63 -28.65
C LEU A 182 17.81 -36.87 -28.17
N GLN A 183 16.54 -37.06 -28.56
CA GLN A 183 15.77 -38.21 -28.07
C GLN A 183 14.68 -38.72 -29.01
N ASP A 184 13.94 -37.84 -29.68
CA ASP A 184 12.72 -38.23 -30.37
C ASP A 184 12.90 -38.32 -31.90
N ASP A 185 11.93 -38.89 -32.60
CA ASP A 185 11.92 -39.00 -34.06
C ASP A 185 11.43 -37.69 -34.73
N PHE A 186 10.77 -36.81 -33.97
CA PHE A 186 10.34 -35.47 -34.39
C PHE A 186 10.78 -34.42 -33.37
N PHE A 187 10.97 -33.18 -33.81
CA PHE A 187 11.31 -32.06 -32.94
C PHE A 187 10.29 -30.94 -33.05
N GLN A 188 9.83 -30.45 -31.91
CA GLN A 188 8.64 -29.60 -31.79
C GLN A 188 8.79 -28.60 -30.64
N PHE A 189 8.34 -27.36 -30.85
CA PHE A 189 8.15 -26.32 -29.83
C PHE A 189 7.07 -25.35 -30.32
N THR A 190 6.36 -24.67 -29.40
CA THR A 190 5.39 -23.66 -29.80
C THR A 190 6.03 -22.36 -30.29
N GLU A 191 7.02 -21.84 -29.58
CA GLU A 191 7.67 -20.55 -29.84
C GLU A 191 9.10 -20.53 -29.25
N VAL A 192 10.00 -19.74 -29.82
CA VAL A 192 11.30 -19.38 -29.25
C VAL A 192 11.37 -17.86 -29.16
N GLN A 193 11.56 -17.34 -27.94
CA GLN A 193 11.78 -15.91 -27.73
C GLN A 193 13.20 -15.67 -27.25
N VAL A 194 13.84 -14.65 -27.82
CA VAL A 194 15.21 -14.27 -27.49
C VAL A 194 15.20 -12.79 -27.16
N PHE A 195 15.71 -12.42 -26.00
CA PHE A 195 15.72 -11.02 -25.55
C PHE A 195 17.15 -10.47 -25.52
N ASN A 196 17.27 -9.17 -25.78
CA ASN A 196 18.53 -8.47 -25.59
C ASN A 196 18.79 -8.30 -24.08
N SER A 197 20.01 -8.60 -23.63
CA SER A 197 20.45 -8.41 -22.24
C SER A 197 20.24 -6.98 -21.74
N THR A 198 20.15 -6.83 -20.42
CA THR A 198 20.10 -5.56 -19.69
C THR A 198 21.25 -4.61 -20.06
N PRO A 199 21.09 -3.28 -19.91
CA PRO A 199 22.09 -2.30 -20.31
C PRO A 199 23.43 -2.49 -19.59
N ALA A 200 24.51 -2.14 -20.30
CA ALA A 200 25.88 -2.40 -19.91
C ALA A 200 26.34 -1.55 -18.69
N ILE A 201 27.08 -2.18 -17.78
CA ILE A 201 27.57 -1.56 -16.53
C ILE A 201 28.85 -0.72 -16.75
N ARG A 202 29.33 0.03 -15.76
CA ARG A 202 30.62 0.77 -15.86
C ARG A 202 31.69 0.36 -14.86
N SER A 203 31.42 -0.67 -14.07
CA SER A 203 32.36 -1.33 -13.15
C SER A 203 31.95 -2.79 -13.02
N PHE A 204 32.90 -3.72 -13.20
CA PHE A 204 32.63 -5.16 -13.08
C PHE A 204 32.01 -5.54 -11.73
N ILE A 205 31.16 -6.56 -11.74
CA ILE A 205 30.51 -7.15 -10.57
C ILE A 205 31.29 -8.42 -10.17
N ASN A 206 31.42 -8.68 -8.87
CA ASN A 206 32.10 -9.85 -8.32
C ASN A 206 33.55 -10.04 -8.86
N GLN A 207 34.33 -8.97 -8.84
CA GLN A 207 35.68 -8.85 -9.46
C GLN A 207 36.71 -9.88 -8.95
N GLY A 208 36.65 -10.24 -7.68
CA GLY A 208 37.49 -11.26 -7.04
C GLY A 208 36.74 -12.55 -6.70
N PHE A 209 35.62 -12.85 -7.37
CA PHE A 209 34.88 -14.12 -7.24
C PHE A 209 34.34 -14.44 -5.82
N GLU A 210 34.31 -13.48 -4.90
CA GLU A 210 33.94 -13.69 -3.50
C GLU A 210 32.47 -14.04 -3.25
N SER A 211 31.52 -13.65 -4.13
CA SER A 211 30.08 -13.66 -3.79
C SER A 211 29.35 -15.01 -3.95
N ALA A 212 29.96 -16.02 -4.58
CA ALA A 212 29.29 -17.31 -4.84
C ALA A 212 29.43 -18.29 -3.67
N ASN A 213 28.34 -18.94 -3.24
CA ASN A 213 28.38 -19.93 -2.15
C ASN A 213 28.43 -21.37 -2.69
N GLY A 214 29.37 -22.17 -2.17
CA GLY A 214 29.60 -23.55 -2.56
C GLY A 214 29.94 -24.42 -1.36
N GLY A 215 29.36 -25.64 -1.30
CA GLY A 215 29.52 -26.56 -0.16
C GLY A 215 30.71 -27.52 -0.24
N THR A 216 31.24 -27.73 -1.45
CA THR A 216 32.38 -28.62 -1.75
C THR A 216 33.57 -27.82 -2.29
N ASN A 217 34.76 -28.42 -2.36
CA ASN A 217 35.92 -27.80 -3.01
C ASN A 217 36.65 -28.82 -3.92
N PRO A 218 36.79 -28.54 -5.23
CA PRO A 218 36.22 -27.41 -5.95
C PRO A 218 34.68 -27.42 -5.92
N SER A 219 34.08 -26.25 -6.13
CA SER A 219 32.62 -26.08 -6.18
C SER A 219 32.21 -25.71 -7.59
N PHE A 220 31.28 -26.47 -8.17
CA PHE A 220 30.64 -26.07 -9.42
C PHE A 220 29.40 -25.25 -9.06
N VAL A 221 29.40 -23.95 -9.39
CA VAL A 221 28.27 -23.04 -9.13
C VAL A 221 27.59 -22.69 -10.45
N ARG A 222 26.25 -22.68 -10.48
CA ARG A 222 25.47 -22.33 -11.66
C ARG A 222 25.63 -20.84 -11.97
N GLU A 223 25.83 -20.47 -13.24
CA GLU A 223 26.15 -19.10 -13.64
C GLU A 223 25.04 -18.10 -13.26
N GLY A 224 23.77 -18.53 -13.26
CA GLY A 224 22.65 -17.73 -12.79
C GLY A 224 22.69 -17.37 -11.29
N ASP A 225 23.49 -18.08 -10.47
CA ASP A 225 23.78 -17.74 -9.07
C ASP A 225 25.05 -16.88 -8.92
N VAL A 226 25.82 -16.69 -9.99
CA VAL A 226 27.10 -15.96 -9.99
C VAL A 226 26.90 -14.56 -10.58
N LEU A 227 26.46 -13.64 -9.74
CA LEU A 227 26.33 -12.22 -10.10
C LEU A 227 27.60 -11.70 -10.81
N GLY A 228 27.41 -11.09 -11.98
CA GLY A 228 28.48 -10.49 -12.77
C GLY A 228 29.10 -11.38 -13.84
N TRP A 229 28.86 -12.69 -13.83
CA TRP A 229 29.59 -13.64 -14.66
C TRP A 229 28.69 -14.57 -15.45
N SER A 230 29.21 -15.05 -16.57
CA SER A 230 28.58 -16.06 -17.41
C SER A 230 29.66 -16.91 -18.07
N THR A 231 29.29 -18.08 -18.58
CA THR A 231 30.24 -19.01 -19.20
C THR A 231 29.67 -19.64 -20.45
N THR A 232 30.53 -19.91 -21.43
CA THR A 232 30.18 -20.69 -22.62
C THR A 232 30.39 -22.20 -22.42
N GLU A 233 30.61 -22.64 -21.17
CA GLU A 233 30.83 -24.03 -20.78
C GLU A 233 29.64 -24.93 -21.18
N ALA A 234 29.94 -26.13 -21.67
CA ALA A 234 28.93 -27.07 -22.16
C ALA A 234 28.57 -28.08 -21.05
N VAL A 235 27.48 -27.82 -20.31
CA VAL A 235 27.09 -28.68 -19.18
C VAL A 235 25.72 -29.33 -19.42
N ALA A 236 25.67 -30.63 -19.09
CA ALA A 236 24.44 -31.36 -18.84
C ALA A 236 24.07 -31.25 -17.35
N MET A 237 22.79 -31.39 -17.00
CA MET A 237 22.34 -31.23 -15.61
C MET A 237 23.08 -32.19 -14.68
N ASN A 238 23.94 -31.67 -13.81
CA ASN A 238 24.85 -32.49 -13.01
C ASN A 238 24.23 -32.89 -11.65
N ASN A 239 24.31 -34.19 -11.36
CA ASN A 239 24.49 -34.87 -10.08
C ASN A 239 23.73 -34.49 -8.78
N ASP A 240 23.06 -33.36 -8.64
CA ASP A 240 22.11 -33.15 -7.56
C ASP A 240 20.80 -33.88 -7.87
N SER A 241 20.09 -34.32 -6.84
CA SER A 241 18.79 -35.01 -6.96
C SER A 241 17.64 -34.07 -7.34
N GLU A 242 17.94 -32.99 -8.06
CA GLU A 242 16.99 -32.00 -8.53
C GLU A 242 16.14 -32.58 -9.66
N THR A 243 14.84 -32.73 -9.38
CA THR A 243 13.81 -33.04 -10.40
C THR A 243 13.38 -31.78 -11.18
N THR A 244 14.16 -30.71 -11.11
CA THR A 244 13.83 -29.35 -11.55
C THR A 244 14.62 -28.93 -12.79
N ILE A 245 13.98 -28.11 -13.62
CA ILE A 245 14.52 -27.60 -14.89
C ILE A 245 15.75 -26.70 -14.64
N PRO A 246 16.82 -26.79 -15.45
CA PRO A 246 18.04 -26.00 -15.25
C PRO A 246 17.84 -24.57 -15.79
N THR A 247 17.09 -23.75 -15.05
CA THR A 247 16.80 -22.35 -15.41
C THR A 247 17.98 -21.40 -15.15
N GLN A 248 19.05 -21.88 -14.51
CA GLN A 248 20.20 -21.09 -14.06
C GLN A 248 21.49 -21.29 -14.89
N GLY A 249 21.40 -21.95 -16.06
CA GLY A 249 22.50 -22.06 -17.02
C GLY A 249 23.61 -23.05 -16.66
N SER A 250 24.79 -22.81 -17.22
CA SER A 250 25.99 -23.65 -17.09
C SER A 250 26.78 -23.40 -15.80
N PHE A 251 27.92 -24.09 -15.61
CA PHE A 251 28.70 -24.06 -14.35
C PHE A 251 30.04 -23.34 -14.47
N ILE A 252 30.40 -22.63 -13.41
CA ILE A 252 31.73 -22.05 -13.18
C ILE A 252 32.40 -22.81 -12.03
N GLU A 253 33.66 -23.21 -12.19
CA GLU A 253 34.43 -23.93 -11.16
C GLU A 253 35.09 -22.93 -10.18
N PHE A 254 34.51 -22.81 -8.98
CA PHE A 254 35.01 -22.01 -7.87
C PHE A 254 35.94 -22.80 -6.97
N ILE A 255 37.06 -22.17 -6.61
CA ILE A 255 38.08 -22.73 -5.75
C ILE A 255 38.32 -21.80 -4.57
N SER A 256 38.07 -22.29 -3.36
CA SER A 256 38.42 -21.57 -2.12
C SER A 256 39.93 -21.63 -1.84
N SER A 257 40.46 -20.49 -1.39
CA SER A 257 41.85 -20.25 -1.02
C SER A 257 42.40 -21.32 -0.07
N GLY A 258 43.53 -21.93 -0.44
CA GLY A 258 44.28 -22.92 0.33
C GLY A 258 43.69 -24.34 0.31
N GLN A 259 42.44 -24.53 -0.14
CA GLN A 259 41.75 -25.82 -0.08
C GLN A 259 42.09 -26.75 -1.27
N PHE A 260 42.46 -26.19 -2.41
CA PHE A 260 42.76 -26.96 -3.62
C PHE A 260 44.26 -26.96 -3.91
N SER A 261 44.90 -28.12 -3.73
CA SER A 261 46.36 -28.27 -3.87
C SER A 261 47.21 -27.28 -3.06
N GLY A 262 46.66 -26.68 -2.00
CA GLY A 262 47.32 -25.64 -1.19
C GLY A 262 47.44 -24.27 -1.87
N VAL A 263 46.77 -24.04 -3.00
CA VAL A 263 46.84 -22.76 -3.73
C VAL A 263 45.97 -21.71 -3.04
N ASN A 264 46.59 -20.66 -2.51
CA ASN A 264 45.87 -19.49 -2.02
C ASN A 264 45.40 -18.62 -3.21
N ALA A 265 44.26 -17.97 -3.04
CA ALA A 265 43.79 -16.91 -3.93
C ALA A 265 44.81 -15.75 -4.01
N TYR A 266 44.73 -14.95 -5.07
CA TYR A 266 45.52 -13.73 -5.21
C TYR A 266 44.88 -12.56 -4.46
N GLU A 267 43.55 -12.46 -4.51
CA GLU A 267 42.69 -11.54 -3.77
C GLU A 267 41.66 -12.35 -2.95
N GLY A 268 41.03 -11.75 -1.94
CA GLY A 268 39.95 -12.40 -1.20
C GLY A 268 40.25 -13.82 -0.67
N ASN A 269 39.28 -14.72 -0.88
CA ASN A 269 39.24 -16.09 -0.39
C ASN A 269 38.86 -17.10 -1.48
N LYS A 270 38.58 -16.66 -2.72
CA LYS A 270 38.15 -17.51 -3.84
C LYS A 270 38.84 -17.07 -5.13
N PHE A 271 38.93 -18.01 -6.06
CA PHE A 271 39.31 -17.79 -7.45
C PHE A 271 38.57 -18.83 -8.31
N VAL A 272 38.62 -18.71 -9.63
CA VAL A 272 37.96 -19.66 -10.53
C VAL A 272 38.93 -20.29 -11.53
N GLU A 273 38.59 -21.48 -12.00
CA GLU A 273 39.24 -22.08 -13.18
C GLU A 273 38.43 -21.66 -14.43
N LEU A 274 39.12 -21.23 -15.50
CA LEU A 274 38.48 -20.65 -16.70
C LEU A 274 37.51 -21.60 -17.41
N ASN A 275 37.73 -22.89 -17.24
CA ASN A 275 36.95 -23.98 -17.80
C ASN A 275 36.70 -24.96 -16.65
N ALA A 276 35.49 -25.50 -16.56
CA ALA A 276 35.18 -26.57 -15.60
C ALA A 276 35.35 -27.96 -16.22
N PHE A 277 35.08 -28.07 -17.53
CA PHE A 277 34.77 -29.34 -18.18
C PHE A 277 35.14 -29.41 -19.67
N THR A 278 34.91 -28.36 -20.45
CA THR A 278 35.25 -28.30 -21.89
C THR A 278 36.04 -27.04 -22.20
N ASN A 279 36.38 -26.81 -23.47
CA ASN A 279 36.95 -25.53 -23.87
C ASN A 279 35.84 -24.47 -23.90
N SER A 280 35.92 -23.48 -23.02
CA SER A 280 34.93 -22.43 -22.83
C SER A 280 35.57 -21.04 -22.69
N MET A 281 34.72 -20.03 -22.50
CA MET A 281 35.08 -18.67 -22.19
C MET A 281 34.26 -18.21 -20.99
N LEU A 282 34.94 -17.71 -19.96
CA LEU A 282 34.34 -16.99 -18.85
C LEU A 282 34.16 -15.52 -19.26
N GLU A 283 32.92 -15.05 -19.28
CA GLU A 283 32.55 -13.68 -19.66
C GLU A 283 32.03 -12.90 -18.45
N GLN A 284 32.49 -11.65 -18.34
CA GLN A 284 31.99 -10.68 -17.38
C GLN A 284 30.90 -9.81 -18.04
N GLU A 285 29.97 -9.31 -17.22
CA GLU A 285 28.96 -8.32 -17.62
C GLU A 285 29.52 -7.27 -18.59
N PRO A 286 28.86 -7.06 -19.74
CA PRO A 286 29.34 -6.13 -20.73
C PRO A 286 29.37 -4.70 -20.18
N ILE A 287 30.43 -3.98 -20.54
CA ILE A 287 30.69 -2.63 -20.05
C ILE A 287 30.33 -1.57 -21.08
N CYS A 288 29.64 -0.52 -20.64
CA CYS A 288 29.34 0.65 -21.44
C CYS A 288 30.63 1.46 -21.62
N VAL A 289 31.06 1.72 -22.86
CA VAL A 289 32.20 2.58 -23.17
C VAL A 289 31.81 3.62 -24.22
N LEU A 290 31.96 4.91 -23.90
CA LEU A 290 31.56 6.02 -24.77
C LEU A 290 32.56 6.25 -25.92
N PRO A 291 32.23 7.03 -26.97
CA PRO A 291 33.14 7.33 -28.07
C PRO A 291 34.42 8.02 -27.57
N GLY A 292 35.58 7.50 -27.96
CA GLY A 292 36.89 8.01 -27.55
C GLY A 292 37.30 7.71 -26.10
N GLU A 293 36.41 7.13 -25.28
CA GLU A 293 36.73 6.79 -23.90
C GLU A 293 37.65 5.57 -23.81
N SER A 294 38.47 5.52 -22.76
CA SER A 294 39.43 4.44 -22.50
C SER A 294 39.26 3.92 -21.08
N PHE A 295 39.55 2.64 -20.89
CA PHE A 295 39.61 2.02 -19.57
C PHE A 295 40.88 1.20 -19.41
N ASN A 296 41.38 1.14 -18.18
CA ASN A 296 42.45 0.24 -17.80
C ASN A 296 41.83 -1.06 -17.30
N TRP A 297 42.37 -2.20 -17.71
CA TRP A 297 41.98 -3.52 -17.24
C TRP A 297 43.14 -4.23 -16.56
N SER A 298 42.83 -5.10 -15.60
CA SER A 298 43.80 -6.00 -14.98
C SER A 298 43.15 -7.29 -14.52
N PHE A 299 43.92 -8.37 -14.42
CA PHE A 299 43.51 -9.64 -13.79
C PHE A 299 44.75 -10.41 -13.32
N ALA A 300 44.60 -11.20 -12.27
CA ALA A 300 45.60 -12.17 -11.85
C ALA A 300 45.38 -13.49 -12.59
N HIS A 301 46.46 -14.07 -13.11
CA HIS A 301 46.46 -15.39 -13.74
C HIS A 301 47.60 -16.24 -13.18
N ARG A 302 47.37 -17.56 -13.18
CA ARG A 302 48.28 -18.58 -12.69
C ARG A 302 48.04 -19.89 -13.43
N GLY A 303 49.13 -20.57 -13.81
CA GLY A 303 49.05 -21.97 -14.23
C GLY A 303 48.81 -22.92 -13.05
N ARG A 304 48.03 -23.98 -13.24
CA ARG A 304 47.64 -24.92 -12.17
C ARG A 304 48.79 -25.86 -11.81
N LEU A 305 49.35 -26.55 -12.80
CA LEU A 305 50.36 -27.61 -12.63
C LEU A 305 51.69 -27.36 -13.37
N GLY A 306 51.75 -26.37 -14.25
CA GLY A 306 52.94 -26.05 -15.03
C GLY A 306 52.77 -24.71 -15.72
N VAL A 307 53.25 -24.58 -16.95
CA VAL A 307 52.92 -23.42 -17.81
C VAL A 307 51.57 -23.70 -18.47
N ASP A 308 50.58 -22.90 -18.14
CA ASP A 308 49.27 -22.86 -18.79
C ASP A 308 49.16 -21.55 -19.60
N LYS A 309 48.24 -21.49 -20.58
CA LYS A 309 48.07 -20.33 -21.46
C LYS A 309 46.61 -19.97 -21.64
N MET A 310 46.29 -18.72 -21.35
CA MET A 310 44.97 -18.12 -21.60
C MET A 310 45.02 -16.99 -22.62
N GLY A 311 43.85 -16.65 -23.17
CA GLY A 311 43.60 -15.48 -23.99
C GLY A 311 42.63 -14.51 -23.33
N LEU A 312 42.80 -13.23 -23.62
CA LEU A 312 41.84 -12.17 -23.32
C LEU A 312 41.14 -11.73 -24.61
N ARG A 313 39.81 -11.69 -24.60
CA ARG A 313 38.95 -11.13 -25.63
C ARG A 313 38.25 -9.88 -25.09
N ILE A 314 38.26 -8.80 -25.86
CA ILE A 314 37.52 -7.57 -25.56
C ILE A 314 36.67 -7.20 -26.78
N ASP A 315 35.39 -6.92 -26.56
CA ASP A 315 34.37 -6.64 -27.58
C ASP A 315 34.14 -7.83 -28.53
N ASP A 316 34.98 -7.97 -29.56
CA ASP A 316 35.02 -9.12 -30.48
C ASP A 316 36.44 -9.45 -30.97
N VAL A 317 37.45 -8.91 -30.30
CA VAL A 317 38.85 -9.00 -30.70
C VAL A 317 39.64 -9.71 -29.62
N ASN A 318 40.44 -10.70 -30.01
CA ASN A 318 41.42 -11.30 -29.10
C ASN A 318 42.57 -10.29 -28.94
N VAL A 319 42.74 -9.80 -27.71
CA VAL A 319 43.60 -8.65 -27.37
C VAL A 319 44.99 -9.07 -26.94
N ALA A 320 45.12 -10.18 -26.21
CA ALA A 320 46.41 -10.66 -25.74
C ALA A 320 46.33 -12.14 -25.36
N THR A 321 47.50 -12.77 -25.24
CA THR A 321 47.66 -14.09 -24.62
C THR A 321 48.71 -14.04 -23.53
N PHE A 322 48.54 -14.91 -22.53
CA PHE A 322 49.30 -14.92 -21.29
C PHE A 322 49.70 -16.35 -21.00
N GLU A 323 50.99 -16.60 -20.85
CA GLU A 323 51.56 -17.89 -20.46
C GLU A 323 52.06 -17.74 -19.03
N ASP A 324 51.50 -18.49 -18.08
CA ASP A 324 51.84 -18.34 -16.67
C ASP A 324 52.12 -19.70 -16.00
N ASN A 325 53.02 -19.70 -15.02
CA ASN A 325 53.54 -20.90 -14.39
C ASN A 325 53.09 -21.03 -12.93
N ASN A 326 52.86 -22.26 -12.47
CA ASN A 326 52.49 -22.53 -11.09
C ASN A 326 53.55 -22.17 -10.02
N ALA A 327 54.77 -21.77 -10.40
CA ALA A 327 55.87 -21.36 -9.52
C ALA A 327 56.53 -20.04 -9.95
N GLN A 328 56.92 -19.21 -8.97
CA GLN A 328 57.46 -17.84 -9.16
C GLN A 328 58.66 -17.72 -10.12
N GLY A 329 59.50 -18.76 -10.21
CA GLY A 329 60.69 -18.77 -11.08
C GLY A 329 60.44 -19.33 -12.48
N GLY A 330 59.17 -19.52 -12.86
CA GLY A 330 58.77 -20.13 -14.12
C GLY A 330 58.60 -19.14 -15.28
N THR A 331 57.87 -19.57 -16.30
CA THR A 331 57.49 -18.74 -17.45
C THR A 331 56.28 -17.87 -17.11
N HIS A 332 56.45 -16.55 -17.20
CA HIS A 332 55.37 -15.57 -17.02
C HIS A 332 55.44 -14.55 -18.18
N LEU A 333 54.84 -14.89 -19.32
CA LEU A 333 54.93 -14.15 -20.58
C LEU A 333 53.57 -13.58 -20.99
N ARG A 334 53.60 -12.43 -21.67
CA ARG A 334 52.43 -11.80 -22.29
C ARG A 334 52.74 -11.44 -23.74
N THR A 335 51.80 -11.68 -24.63
CA THR A 335 51.89 -11.36 -26.06
C THR A 335 50.67 -10.58 -26.47
N LEU A 336 50.86 -9.35 -26.97
CA LEU A 336 49.78 -8.54 -27.55
C LEU A 336 49.30 -9.16 -28.86
N LEU A 337 47.98 -9.21 -29.05
CA LEU A 337 47.32 -9.61 -30.28
C LEU A 337 46.55 -8.41 -30.88
N GLY A 338 46.35 -8.44 -32.20
CA GLY A 338 45.56 -7.42 -32.90
C GLY A 338 46.22 -6.04 -32.91
N SER A 339 45.41 -4.98 -32.78
CA SER A 339 45.87 -3.60 -32.93
C SER A 339 46.50 -3.02 -31.66
N SER A 340 47.74 -2.54 -31.79
CA SER A 340 48.46 -1.77 -30.77
C SER A 340 48.00 -0.30 -30.64
N THR A 341 47.00 0.14 -31.40
CA THR A 341 46.38 1.48 -31.22
C THR A 341 45.12 1.45 -30.36
N ILE A 342 44.41 0.31 -30.34
CA ILE A 342 43.22 0.08 -29.51
C ILE A 342 43.63 -0.50 -28.16
N ASN A 343 44.65 -1.37 -28.16
CA ASN A 343 45.18 -2.04 -26.99
C ASN A 343 46.60 -1.53 -26.71
N THR A 344 46.76 -0.79 -25.62
CA THR A 344 48.04 -0.17 -25.23
C THR A 344 48.43 -0.57 -23.81
N GLY A 345 49.63 -0.19 -23.38
CA GLY A 345 50.05 -0.34 -21.97
C GLY A 345 50.22 -1.79 -21.45
N LEU A 346 50.28 -2.80 -22.33
CA LEU A 346 50.33 -4.22 -21.94
C LEU A 346 51.52 -4.52 -21.00
N GLY A 347 51.21 -4.72 -19.73
CA GLY A 347 52.15 -4.92 -18.63
C GLY A 347 51.84 -6.15 -17.79
N GLN A 348 52.73 -6.42 -16.84
CA GLN A 348 52.54 -7.38 -15.77
C GLN A 348 53.27 -6.90 -14.52
N ASP A 349 52.75 -7.23 -13.34
CA ASP A 349 53.44 -7.03 -12.07
C ASP A 349 54.46 -8.15 -11.80
N ALA A 350 55.21 -8.04 -10.71
CA ALA A 350 56.11 -9.11 -10.28
C ALA A 350 55.31 -10.33 -9.78
N THR A 351 55.63 -11.52 -10.30
CA THR A 351 54.99 -12.78 -9.89
C THR A 351 55.18 -13.05 -8.40
N THR A 352 54.10 -13.44 -7.74
CA THR A 352 54.08 -13.81 -6.30
C THR A 352 54.80 -15.12 -6.03
N ALA A 353 55.17 -15.38 -4.77
CA ALA A 353 55.79 -16.65 -4.36
C ALA A 353 54.93 -17.89 -4.70
N ASN A 354 53.61 -17.73 -4.81
CA ASN A 354 52.66 -18.79 -5.13
C ASN A 354 52.42 -18.98 -6.65
N GLY A 355 53.12 -18.23 -7.51
CA GLY A 355 52.98 -18.35 -8.97
C GLY A 355 51.82 -17.57 -9.58
N TRP A 356 51.21 -16.63 -8.87
CA TRP A 356 50.26 -15.68 -9.48
C TRP A 356 51.00 -14.48 -10.07
N THR A 357 50.63 -14.09 -11.29
CA THR A 357 51.05 -12.83 -11.93
C THR A 357 49.82 -11.99 -12.28
N ARG A 358 49.81 -10.70 -11.92
CA ARG A 358 48.79 -9.77 -12.40
C ARG A 358 49.19 -9.15 -13.72
N TYR A 359 48.36 -9.32 -14.74
CA TYR A 359 48.50 -8.74 -16.06
C TYR A 359 47.58 -7.53 -16.20
N PHE A 360 47.98 -6.53 -17.00
CA PHE A 360 47.20 -5.31 -17.18
C PHE A 360 47.43 -4.65 -18.54
N GLY A 361 46.52 -3.74 -18.92
CA GLY A 361 46.64 -2.90 -20.11
C GLY A 361 45.51 -1.88 -20.19
N THR A 362 45.43 -1.18 -21.33
CA THR A 362 44.44 -0.14 -21.61
C THR A 362 43.73 -0.46 -22.91
N TRP A 363 42.39 -0.33 -22.93
CA TRP A 363 41.56 -0.45 -24.13
C TRP A 363 40.85 0.88 -24.41
N THR A 364 40.75 1.27 -25.67
CA THR A 364 40.13 2.54 -26.11
C THR A 364 39.03 2.32 -27.14
N ASN A 365 37.84 2.91 -26.94
CA ASN A 365 36.80 2.94 -27.96
C ASN A 365 37.15 3.96 -29.05
N THR A 366 37.85 3.53 -30.10
CA THR A 366 38.22 4.41 -31.23
C THR A 366 37.08 4.66 -32.22
N SER A 367 35.85 4.20 -31.95
CA SER A 367 34.68 4.41 -32.82
C SER A 367 33.89 5.66 -32.44
N SER A 368 33.08 6.18 -33.36
CA SER A 368 32.24 7.37 -33.15
C SER A 368 30.93 7.09 -32.41
N VAL A 369 30.72 5.86 -31.94
CA VAL A 369 29.50 5.40 -31.26
C VAL A 369 29.85 4.71 -29.94
N SER A 370 28.96 4.78 -28.97
CA SER A 370 29.14 4.05 -27.71
C SER A 370 29.03 2.55 -27.95
N LYS A 371 29.76 1.74 -27.17
CA LYS A 371 29.76 0.27 -27.28
C LYS A 371 29.42 -0.40 -25.96
N SER A 372 28.60 -1.45 -26.02
CA SER A 372 28.51 -2.47 -24.97
C SER A 372 29.58 -3.52 -25.24
N VAL A 373 30.66 -3.48 -24.46
CA VAL A 373 31.88 -4.24 -24.67
C VAL A 373 31.90 -5.46 -23.74
N LEU A 374 31.86 -6.67 -24.30
CA LEU A 374 32.11 -7.89 -23.52
C LEU A 374 33.60 -8.01 -23.16
N PHE A 375 33.87 -8.66 -22.02
CA PHE A 375 35.21 -8.95 -21.53
C PHE A 375 35.29 -10.45 -21.19
N GLY A 376 36.05 -11.20 -21.99
CA GLY A 376 36.03 -12.66 -21.97
C GLY A 376 37.41 -13.29 -21.86
N PHE A 377 37.51 -14.37 -21.09
CA PHE A 377 38.74 -15.10 -20.80
C PHE A 377 38.61 -16.56 -21.19
N PHE A 378 39.56 -17.09 -21.96
CA PHE A 378 39.46 -18.45 -22.52
C PHE A 378 40.80 -19.17 -22.47
N ALA A 379 40.79 -20.50 -22.35
CA ALA A 379 42.00 -21.31 -22.42
C ALA A 379 42.52 -21.43 -23.87
N ILE A 380 43.85 -21.48 -24.01
CA ILE A 380 44.55 -21.71 -25.30
C ILE A 380 45.44 -22.95 -25.22
N GLN A 381 46.09 -23.16 -24.08
CA GLN A 381 46.95 -24.30 -23.82
C GLN A 381 46.94 -24.60 -22.32
N THR A 382 47.22 -25.85 -21.97
CA THR A 382 47.45 -26.26 -20.57
C THR A 382 48.66 -27.19 -20.48
N ALA A 383 49.30 -27.24 -19.31
CA ALA A 383 50.42 -28.12 -19.01
C ALA A 383 50.05 -29.62 -19.10
N THR A 384 48.76 -29.93 -18.97
CA THR A 384 48.17 -31.28 -19.10
C THR A 384 47.81 -31.64 -20.55
N ALA A 385 47.88 -30.69 -21.48
CA ALA A 385 47.30 -30.76 -22.82
C ALA A 385 45.78 -31.05 -22.85
N GLN A 386 45.06 -30.84 -21.75
CA GLN A 386 43.60 -30.87 -21.68
C GLN A 386 43.09 -29.44 -21.42
N LEU A 387 42.43 -28.83 -22.41
CA LEU A 387 42.02 -27.41 -22.30
C LEU A 387 41.01 -27.16 -21.18
N SER A 388 40.29 -28.20 -20.74
CA SER A 388 39.37 -28.17 -19.61
C SER A 388 40.01 -28.03 -18.23
N VAL A 389 41.35 -28.16 -18.10
CA VAL A 389 42.05 -28.10 -16.81
C VAL A 389 43.41 -27.42 -16.94
N GLY A 390 43.58 -26.25 -16.32
CA GLY A 390 44.89 -25.64 -16.10
C GLY A 390 44.93 -24.14 -15.79
N ASN A 391 43.94 -23.35 -16.22
CA ASN A 391 44.03 -21.88 -16.21
C ASN A 391 43.22 -21.27 -15.06
N LEU A 392 43.91 -20.76 -14.04
CA LEU A 392 43.28 -20.09 -12.89
C LEU A 392 43.23 -18.57 -13.10
N ILE A 393 42.14 -17.92 -12.69
CA ILE A 393 41.95 -16.46 -12.77
C ILE A 393 41.38 -15.89 -11.47
N ASP A 394 41.80 -14.67 -11.14
CA ASP A 394 41.39 -13.90 -9.96
C ASP A 394 41.57 -12.38 -10.21
N ASP A 395 41.14 -11.51 -9.29
CA ASP A 395 41.38 -10.06 -9.27
C ASP A 395 41.06 -9.31 -10.58
N VAL A 396 39.93 -9.64 -11.20
CA VAL A 396 39.54 -9.09 -12.51
C VAL A 396 38.94 -7.70 -12.33
N ARG A 397 39.65 -6.65 -12.75
CA ARG A 397 39.25 -5.25 -12.57
C ARG A 397 39.21 -4.46 -13.87
N ILE A 398 38.32 -3.46 -13.89
CA ILE A 398 38.44 -2.28 -14.76
C ILE A 398 38.47 -1.00 -13.94
N THR A 399 39.24 -0.01 -14.41
CA THR A 399 39.34 1.32 -13.81
C THR A 399 39.38 2.41 -14.89
N SER A 400 39.29 3.67 -14.45
CA SER A 400 39.41 4.87 -15.30
C SER A 400 38.23 5.20 -16.23
N LEU A 401 37.15 4.42 -16.23
CA LEU A 401 35.87 4.86 -16.80
C LEU A 401 35.25 5.98 -15.97
N ASN A 402 34.53 6.88 -16.62
CA ASN A 402 33.71 7.87 -15.93
C ASN A 402 32.41 7.22 -15.44
N ALA A 403 31.94 7.59 -14.26
CA ALA A 403 30.59 7.23 -13.84
C ALA A 403 29.56 8.01 -14.68
N ILE A 404 28.38 7.43 -14.92
CA ILE A 404 27.26 8.12 -15.59
C ILE A 404 26.12 8.36 -14.58
N ALA A 405 25.63 9.59 -14.51
CA ALA A 405 24.43 9.99 -13.78
C ALA A 405 23.21 10.08 -14.69
N ASN A 406 22.08 9.59 -14.19
CA ASN A 406 20.76 9.63 -14.81
C ASN A 406 19.69 9.93 -13.74
N LEU A 407 18.50 10.37 -14.15
CA LEU A 407 17.31 10.29 -13.30
C LEU A 407 16.69 8.90 -13.43
N GLU A 408 16.07 8.42 -12.35
CA GLU A 408 15.48 7.07 -12.28
C GLU A 408 14.37 6.84 -13.31
N ASN A 409 13.43 7.78 -13.39
CA ASN A 409 12.32 7.75 -14.34
C ASN A 409 12.19 9.12 -15.02
N ALA A 410 11.51 9.20 -16.17
CA ALA A 410 11.20 10.48 -16.81
C ALA A 410 9.99 11.21 -16.16
N THR A 411 9.13 10.46 -15.47
CA THR A 411 7.95 10.96 -14.77
C THR A 411 7.73 10.20 -13.48
N ALA A 412 7.17 10.86 -12.47
CA ALA A 412 6.66 10.23 -11.25
C ALA A 412 5.49 11.05 -10.70
N THR A 413 4.75 10.47 -9.75
CA THR A 413 3.59 11.09 -9.12
C THR A 413 3.57 10.74 -7.64
N GLY A 414 3.28 11.72 -6.77
CA GLY A 414 3.18 11.49 -5.34
C GLY A 414 2.21 12.47 -4.67
N SER A 415 1.56 11.98 -3.61
CA SER A 415 0.62 12.76 -2.80
C SER A 415 1.32 13.87 -2.03
N GLU A 416 0.70 15.06 -1.99
CA GLU A 416 1.16 16.22 -1.21
C GLU A 416 1.25 15.93 0.31
N ASN A 417 0.40 15.03 0.83
CA ASN A 417 0.35 14.61 2.22
C ASN A 417 1.59 13.79 2.65
N VAL A 418 2.49 13.49 1.70
CA VAL A 418 3.73 12.76 1.93
C VAL A 418 4.89 13.54 1.30
N PRO A 419 5.66 14.34 2.09
CA PRO A 419 6.66 15.29 1.60
C PRO A 419 7.77 14.75 0.67
N SER A 420 7.89 13.43 0.53
CA SER A 420 8.82 12.79 -0.40
C SER A 420 8.24 11.58 -1.13
N ALA A 421 6.92 11.48 -1.30
CA ALA A 421 6.31 10.37 -2.04
C ALA A 421 6.89 10.26 -3.45
N ASN A 422 7.45 9.10 -3.80
CA ASN A 422 7.88 8.78 -5.16
C ASN A 422 8.82 9.81 -5.85
N LEU A 423 9.50 10.68 -5.08
CA LEU A 423 10.54 11.56 -5.64
C LEU A 423 11.65 10.69 -6.27
N PRO A 424 12.05 10.96 -7.52
CA PRO A 424 12.99 10.10 -8.24
C PRO A 424 14.38 10.16 -7.62
N LYS A 425 15.15 9.08 -7.78
CA LYS A 425 16.57 9.04 -7.44
C LYS A 425 17.46 9.50 -8.60
N LEU A 426 18.68 9.93 -8.27
CA LEU A 426 19.79 9.95 -9.23
C LEU A 426 20.41 8.56 -9.29
N LEU A 427 20.28 7.89 -10.43
CA LEU A 427 20.94 6.62 -10.69
C LEU A 427 22.36 6.90 -11.18
N ILE A 428 23.35 6.36 -10.49
CA ILE A 428 24.77 6.48 -10.84
C ILE A 428 25.25 5.10 -11.28
N ASN A 429 25.92 5.00 -12.44
CA ASN A 429 26.48 3.74 -12.93
C ASN A 429 28.00 3.89 -13.13
N GLY A 430 28.77 3.16 -12.33
CA GLY A 430 30.24 3.18 -12.29
C GLY A 430 30.83 3.61 -10.94
N ASN A 431 32.17 3.67 -10.91
CA ASN A 431 32.93 4.07 -9.73
C ASN A 431 33.11 5.60 -9.69
N VAL A 432 32.61 6.25 -8.64
CA VAL A 432 32.87 7.65 -8.31
C VAL A 432 34.12 7.72 -7.43
N THR A 433 35.23 8.13 -8.02
CA THR A 433 36.58 8.03 -7.39
C THR A 433 36.84 9.03 -6.27
N ALA A 434 36.11 10.15 -6.26
CA ALA A 434 36.11 11.17 -5.22
C ALA A 434 34.73 11.81 -5.18
N ALA A 435 34.32 12.34 -4.02
CA ALA A 435 33.02 12.97 -3.85
C ALA A 435 32.77 14.01 -4.96
N SER A 436 31.71 13.79 -5.71
CA SER A 436 31.35 14.53 -6.93
C SER A 436 29.98 15.17 -6.76
N THR A 437 29.58 16.05 -7.67
CA THR A 437 28.29 16.74 -7.57
C THR A 437 27.54 16.73 -8.90
N VAL A 438 26.22 16.79 -8.83
CA VAL A 438 25.34 17.11 -9.96
C VAL A 438 24.45 18.28 -9.54
N THR A 439 24.19 19.20 -10.47
CA THR A 439 23.26 20.30 -10.25
C THR A 439 21.88 19.93 -10.82
N ILE A 440 20.84 20.08 -10.00
CA ILE A 440 19.44 20.06 -10.45
C ILE A 440 18.98 21.49 -10.70
N ASN A 441 18.46 21.74 -11.89
CA ASN A 441 17.80 23.00 -12.23
C ASN A 441 16.30 22.75 -12.33
N ILE A 442 15.51 23.50 -11.57
CA ILE A 442 14.07 23.63 -11.85
C ILE A 442 13.94 24.43 -13.15
N THR A 443 13.30 23.85 -14.15
CA THR A 443 13.17 24.40 -15.51
C THR A 443 11.74 24.82 -15.86
N GLY A 444 10.75 24.40 -15.08
CA GLY A 444 9.34 24.74 -15.27
C GLY A 444 8.43 23.85 -14.43
N GLY A 445 7.19 23.72 -14.86
CA GLY A 445 6.11 23.11 -14.11
C GLY A 445 4.98 24.11 -13.85
N THR A 446 3.89 23.65 -13.23
CA THR A 446 2.84 24.52 -12.69
C THR A 446 3.11 24.89 -11.23
N ALA A 447 3.75 24.00 -10.47
CA ALA A 447 4.05 24.19 -9.06
C ALA A 447 5.04 25.33 -8.80
N ILE A 448 4.73 26.11 -7.79
CA ILE A 448 5.42 27.29 -7.26
C ILE A 448 6.35 26.90 -6.11
N ARG A 449 7.65 26.98 -6.41
CA ARG A 449 8.72 26.79 -5.41
C ARG A 449 8.58 27.78 -4.25
N GLY A 450 8.39 27.26 -3.05
CA GLY A 450 8.18 28.01 -1.82
C GLY A 450 6.74 27.92 -1.29
N THR A 451 5.76 27.59 -2.15
CA THR A 451 4.36 27.33 -1.77
C THR A 451 4.11 25.83 -1.71
N ASP A 452 4.20 25.13 -2.83
CA ASP A 452 3.73 23.74 -2.98
C ASP A 452 4.91 22.74 -2.86
N TYR A 453 6.14 23.25 -2.94
CA TYR A 453 7.35 22.51 -2.58
C TYR A 453 8.48 23.43 -2.12
N THR A 454 9.28 22.96 -1.17
CA THR A 454 10.54 23.58 -0.73
C THR A 454 11.76 22.82 -1.26
N THR A 455 12.91 23.50 -1.24
CA THR A 455 14.17 22.98 -1.76
C THR A 455 15.36 23.49 -0.96
N VAL A 456 16.49 22.78 -1.01
CA VAL A 456 17.77 23.24 -0.43
C VAL A 456 18.83 23.44 -1.53
N PRO A 457 19.31 24.67 -1.79
CA PRO A 457 18.90 25.96 -1.20
C PRO A 457 17.50 26.40 -1.67
N ALA A 458 16.89 27.36 -0.97
CA ALA A 458 15.54 27.84 -1.25
C ALA A 458 15.38 28.52 -2.63
N THR A 459 16.45 29.07 -3.20
CA THR A 459 16.45 29.72 -4.53
C THR A 459 17.69 29.30 -5.33
N GLY A 460 17.62 29.45 -6.66
CA GLY A 460 18.71 29.04 -7.55
C GLY A 460 18.80 27.53 -7.76
N ALA A 461 19.92 27.05 -8.29
CA ALA A 461 20.11 25.65 -8.61
C ALA A 461 20.48 24.81 -7.37
N ILE A 462 20.06 23.55 -7.36
CA ILE A 462 20.23 22.60 -6.26
C ILE A 462 21.50 21.78 -6.50
N THR A 463 22.44 21.74 -5.55
CA THR A 463 23.67 20.94 -5.69
C THR A 463 23.54 19.64 -4.91
N VAL A 464 23.40 18.52 -5.61
CA VAL A 464 23.35 17.18 -5.02
C VAL A 464 24.77 16.63 -4.94
N THR A 465 25.19 16.19 -3.75
CA THR A 465 26.50 15.56 -3.53
C THR A 465 26.36 14.05 -3.68
N ILE A 466 27.28 13.46 -4.46
CA ILE A 466 27.41 12.03 -4.71
C ILE A 466 28.70 11.57 -4.03
N PRO A 467 28.61 10.74 -2.97
CA PRO A 467 29.78 10.20 -2.29
C PRO A 467 30.73 9.43 -3.22
N ALA A 468 31.98 9.25 -2.78
CA ALA A 468 32.88 8.32 -3.45
C ALA A 468 32.42 6.86 -3.20
N GLY A 469 32.41 6.03 -4.23
CA GLY A 469 31.90 4.65 -4.14
C GLY A 469 31.61 4.01 -5.49
N ASN A 470 31.35 2.70 -5.48
CA ASN A 470 30.87 1.97 -6.65
C ASN A 470 29.34 2.00 -6.68
N TYR A 471 28.77 2.36 -7.83
CA TYR A 471 27.34 2.41 -8.04
C TYR A 471 26.95 1.52 -9.23
N ASP A 472 25.87 0.77 -9.09
CA ASP A 472 25.43 -0.27 -10.03
C ASP A 472 24.40 0.21 -11.08
N GLY A 473 24.02 1.48 -11.04
CA GLY A 473 22.98 2.06 -11.89
C GLY A 473 21.56 1.77 -11.42
N THR A 474 21.36 1.15 -10.25
CA THR A 474 20.03 0.78 -9.73
C THR A 474 19.54 1.73 -8.63
N ALA A 475 18.24 1.67 -8.34
CA ALA A 475 17.61 2.41 -7.25
C ALA A 475 18.14 2.01 -5.85
N ALA A 476 18.86 0.90 -5.71
CA ALA A 476 19.45 0.46 -4.45
C ALA A 476 20.72 1.26 -4.09
N THR A 477 21.51 1.67 -5.08
CA THR A 477 22.68 2.54 -4.89
C THR A 477 22.41 4.02 -5.23
N GLY A 478 21.28 4.31 -5.89
CA GLY A 478 20.90 5.66 -6.30
C GLY A 478 20.70 6.68 -5.16
N ILE A 479 21.04 7.94 -5.43
CA ILE A 479 20.95 9.04 -4.46
C ILE A 479 19.53 9.60 -4.41
N SER A 480 18.89 9.58 -3.23
CA SER A 480 17.56 10.16 -3.03
C SER A 480 17.59 11.70 -3.13
N LEU A 481 16.54 12.26 -3.75
CA LEU A 481 16.32 13.70 -3.84
C LEU A 481 15.50 14.28 -2.68
N ALA A 482 14.93 13.45 -1.81
CA ALA A 482 14.15 13.90 -0.64
C ALA A 482 14.91 14.91 0.26
N PRO A 483 16.23 14.79 0.53
CA PRO A 483 16.95 15.80 1.32
C PRO A 483 17.08 17.18 0.66
N TYR A 484 16.74 17.29 -0.63
CA TYR A 484 16.95 18.48 -1.46
C TYR A 484 15.67 19.09 -2.01
N ILE A 485 14.59 18.30 -2.10
CA ILE A 485 13.25 18.67 -2.53
C ILE A 485 12.27 18.05 -1.53
N GLN A 486 11.38 18.87 -0.98
CA GLN A 486 10.27 18.44 -0.12
C GLN A 486 8.98 19.00 -0.68
N ILE A 487 8.00 18.14 -0.91
CA ILE A 487 6.64 18.56 -1.25
C ILE A 487 6.03 19.15 0.03
N ASN A 488 5.40 20.31 -0.09
CA ASN A 488 4.67 20.89 1.01
C ASN A 488 3.24 20.35 0.97
N THR A 489 2.67 20.09 2.13
CA THR A 489 1.24 19.87 2.29
C THR A 489 0.61 21.20 2.62
N ASP A 490 -0.48 21.56 1.96
CA ASP A 490 -1.38 22.61 2.43
C ASP A 490 -2.83 22.08 2.57
N VAL A 491 -3.80 22.98 2.66
CA VAL A 491 -5.20 22.69 3.00
C VAL A 491 -6.18 23.18 1.94
N VAL A 492 -5.69 23.61 0.78
CA VAL A 492 -6.47 24.13 -0.34
C VAL A 492 -6.58 23.04 -1.39
N THR A 493 -7.80 22.72 -1.84
CA THR A 493 -7.98 21.78 -2.94
C THR A 493 -7.55 22.43 -4.26
N ASP A 494 -6.43 21.99 -4.81
CA ASP A 494 -5.79 22.56 -6.00
C ASP A 494 -5.61 21.51 -7.13
N PRO A 495 -5.58 21.92 -8.40
CA PRO A 495 -5.45 20.98 -9.52
C PRO A 495 -4.04 20.39 -9.60
N ASN A 496 -3.93 19.05 -9.65
CA ASN A 496 -2.67 18.30 -9.80
C ASN A 496 -1.52 19.07 -10.47
N GLU A 497 -0.53 19.44 -9.68
CA GLU A 497 0.56 20.29 -10.12
C GLU A 497 1.79 19.53 -10.60
N THR A 498 2.73 20.22 -11.24
CA THR A 498 3.96 19.62 -11.76
C THR A 498 5.21 20.42 -11.41
N ILE A 499 6.29 19.71 -11.08
CA ILE A 499 7.66 20.22 -11.01
C ILE A 499 8.44 19.61 -12.18
N ILE A 500 8.97 20.44 -13.08
CA ILE A 500 9.81 20.00 -14.21
C ILE A 500 11.26 20.44 -13.97
N PHE A 501 12.17 19.48 -13.86
CA PHE A 501 13.58 19.75 -13.58
C PHE A 501 14.53 18.89 -14.41
N ASN A 502 15.78 19.35 -14.54
CA ASN A 502 16.84 18.62 -15.24
C ASN A 502 18.13 18.50 -14.41
N ILE A 503 18.99 17.56 -14.79
CA ILE A 503 20.33 17.37 -14.22
C ILE A 503 21.41 17.92 -15.16
N ALA A 504 22.37 18.65 -14.60
CA ALA A 504 23.44 19.32 -15.33
C ALA A 504 24.72 19.46 -14.50
N SER A 505 25.77 20.01 -15.13
CA SER A 505 27.00 20.47 -14.48
C SER A 505 27.66 19.45 -13.53
N PRO A 506 27.96 18.22 -13.99
CA PRO A 506 28.61 17.22 -13.15
C PRO A 506 30.06 17.63 -12.85
N THR A 507 30.59 17.16 -11.72
CA THR A 507 32.01 17.36 -11.34
C THR A 507 32.73 16.03 -11.13
N GLY A 508 34.06 16.08 -10.96
CA GLY A 508 34.87 14.87 -10.74
C GLY A 508 34.96 13.99 -12.00
N ASN A 509 34.86 12.67 -11.83
CA ASN A 509 34.84 11.68 -12.92
C ASN A 509 33.41 11.27 -13.32
N LEU A 510 32.44 12.17 -13.12
CA LEU A 510 31.03 11.93 -13.40
C LEU A 510 30.61 12.63 -14.70
N LEU A 511 29.79 11.96 -15.50
CA LEU A 511 29.15 12.49 -16.70
C LEU A 511 27.63 12.40 -16.56
N ILE A 512 26.90 13.33 -17.19
CA ILE A 512 25.45 13.15 -17.42
C ILE A 512 25.27 12.16 -18.58
N ALA A 513 24.25 11.31 -18.52
CA ALA A 513 23.94 10.35 -19.58
C ALA A 513 23.89 11.02 -20.97
N PRO A 514 24.73 10.59 -21.93
CA PRO A 514 24.76 11.17 -23.27
C PRO A 514 23.67 10.56 -24.17
N SER A 515 23.14 11.35 -25.11
CA SER A 515 22.07 10.94 -26.03
C SER A 515 22.39 9.73 -26.91
N ASN A 516 23.67 9.49 -27.18
CA ASN A 516 24.18 8.36 -27.96
C ASN A 516 24.90 7.31 -27.08
N GLY A 517 24.60 7.26 -25.78
CA GLY A 517 25.19 6.31 -24.80
C GLY A 517 24.72 4.86 -24.96
N CYS A 518 25.37 3.92 -24.28
CA CYS A 518 24.85 2.53 -24.13
C CYS A 518 23.82 2.40 -22.99
N VAL A 519 23.57 3.49 -22.26
CA VAL A 519 22.56 3.58 -21.22
C VAL A 519 21.48 4.58 -21.65
N PRO A 520 20.21 4.39 -21.27
CA PRO A 520 19.13 5.33 -21.59
C PRO A 520 19.43 6.74 -21.11
N GLN A 521 19.12 7.77 -21.90
CA GLN A 521 19.24 9.16 -21.46
C GLN A 521 17.94 9.63 -20.80
N ILE A 522 17.97 9.84 -19.49
CA ILE A 522 16.86 10.40 -18.69
C ILE A 522 17.43 11.56 -17.87
N THR A 523 17.54 12.73 -18.51
CA THR A 523 18.18 13.93 -17.90
C THR A 523 17.19 14.99 -17.44
N THR A 524 15.90 14.79 -17.73
CA THR A 524 14.78 15.65 -17.36
C THR A 524 13.71 14.79 -16.71
N HIS A 525 13.05 15.34 -15.68
CA HIS A 525 11.95 14.67 -14.99
C HIS A 525 10.78 15.63 -14.80
N THR A 526 9.56 15.11 -14.95
CA THR A 526 8.30 15.77 -14.57
C THR A 526 7.71 15.02 -13.38
N TYR A 527 7.76 15.62 -12.21
CA TYR A 527 7.13 15.09 -11.00
C TYR A 527 5.76 15.75 -10.84
N THR A 528 4.69 14.95 -10.75
CA THR A 528 3.33 15.43 -10.48
C THR A 528 3.03 15.36 -8.98
N ILE A 529 2.68 16.49 -8.38
CA ILE A 529 2.04 16.55 -7.07
C ILE A 529 0.56 16.20 -7.31
N THR A 530 0.05 15.18 -6.63
CA THR A 530 -1.39 14.90 -6.61
C THR A 530 -2.00 15.37 -5.31
N ASP A 531 -3.00 16.21 -5.45
CA ASP A 531 -3.96 16.54 -4.40
C ASP A 531 -4.71 15.26 -3.97
N VAL A 532 -4.97 15.12 -2.67
CA VAL A 532 -5.84 14.05 -2.16
C VAL A 532 -7.23 14.62 -1.90
N VAL A 533 -8.14 14.43 -2.89
CA VAL A 533 -9.57 14.83 -2.88
C VAL A 533 -10.08 15.03 -1.47
N GLY A 534 -10.02 16.28 -1.01
CA GLY A 534 -10.16 16.62 0.40
C GLY A 534 -11.46 16.06 0.98
N VAL A 535 -11.36 15.56 2.22
CA VAL A 535 -12.52 15.15 3.04
C VAL A 535 -13.54 16.27 3.24
N CYS A 536 -13.19 17.52 2.90
CA CYS A 536 -14.05 18.70 2.95
C CYS A 536 -14.83 18.99 1.65
N ASN A 537 -14.77 18.10 0.64
CA ASN A 537 -15.43 18.35 -0.65
C ASN A 537 -16.91 17.98 -0.63
N ILE A 538 -17.77 18.97 -0.91
CA ILE A 538 -19.22 18.80 -1.01
C ILE A 538 -19.57 17.83 -2.13
N SER A 539 -20.25 16.74 -1.78
CA SER A 539 -20.67 15.68 -2.68
C SER A 539 -21.90 14.94 -2.15
N ALA A 540 -22.52 14.08 -2.95
CA ALA A 540 -23.65 13.26 -2.50
C ALA A 540 -23.31 12.30 -1.34
N SER A 541 -22.02 12.03 -1.11
CA SER A 541 -21.49 11.19 -0.02
C SER A 541 -20.84 11.98 1.12
N ASN A 542 -20.77 13.30 0.99
CA ASN A 542 -20.24 14.24 1.97
C ASN A 542 -20.91 15.60 1.71
N PRO A 543 -22.19 15.75 2.07
CA PRO A 543 -22.95 16.95 1.73
C PRO A 543 -22.51 18.14 2.59
N ASP A 544 -23.23 19.23 2.41
CA ASP A 544 -23.18 20.49 3.15
C ASP A 544 -24.62 20.65 3.65
N SER A 545 -24.82 20.55 4.98
CA SER A 545 -26.16 20.38 5.57
C SER A 545 -26.94 21.68 5.63
N ASP A 546 -26.30 22.82 5.89
CA ASP A 546 -26.91 24.13 6.05
C ASP A 546 -26.71 25.07 4.85
N GLY A 547 -25.94 24.65 3.86
CA GLY A 547 -25.67 25.40 2.64
C GLY A 547 -24.62 26.50 2.81
N ASP A 548 -23.81 26.47 3.86
CA ASP A 548 -22.77 27.46 4.07
C ASP A 548 -21.58 27.29 3.09
N GLY A 549 -21.38 26.12 2.49
CA GLY A 549 -20.28 25.86 1.56
C GLY A 549 -19.06 25.15 2.16
N ILE A 550 -19.14 24.71 3.42
CA ILE A 550 -18.27 23.73 4.06
C ILE A 550 -19.05 22.40 4.11
N SER A 551 -18.37 21.28 3.85
CA SER A 551 -19.02 19.97 3.96
C SER A 551 -18.99 19.48 5.39
N ASN A 552 -20.00 18.75 5.81
CA ASN A 552 -20.16 18.26 7.18
C ASN A 552 -18.93 17.57 7.79
N ALA A 553 -18.16 16.80 7.01
CA ALA A 553 -16.96 16.13 7.52
C ALA A 553 -15.82 17.10 7.94
N CYS A 554 -15.95 18.40 7.68
CA CYS A 554 -15.04 19.46 8.09
C CYS A 554 -15.73 20.67 8.73
N ASP A 555 -17.05 20.62 8.86
CA ASP A 555 -17.79 21.57 9.66
C ASP A 555 -17.63 21.23 11.16
N LEU A 556 -17.93 22.19 12.03
CA LEU A 556 -17.98 22.01 13.48
C LEU A 556 -19.34 22.40 14.08
N ASP A 557 -20.28 22.91 13.27
CA ASP A 557 -21.54 23.57 13.62
C ASP A 557 -22.52 23.27 12.46
N ASP A 558 -22.84 21.97 12.27
CA ASP A 558 -23.40 21.37 11.04
C ASP A 558 -24.79 21.89 10.57
N ASP A 559 -25.44 22.75 11.37
CA ASP A 559 -26.65 23.48 11.04
C ASP A 559 -26.57 25.01 11.23
N ASN A 560 -25.39 25.52 11.60
CA ASN A 560 -25.08 26.93 11.81
C ASN A 560 -25.98 27.62 12.86
N ASP A 561 -26.53 26.89 13.84
CA ASP A 561 -27.25 27.47 14.99
C ASP A 561 -26.29 28.15 16.01
N GLY A 562 -25.00 27.79 15.98
CA GLY A 562 -23.95 28.32 16.84
C GLY A 562 -23.51 27.38 17.97
N ILE A 563 -24.15 26.24 18.17
CA ILE A 563 -23.75 25.14 19.05
C ILE A 563 -22.92 24.18 18.20
N LEU A 564 -21.77 23.75 18.72
CA LEU A 564 -20.88 22.85 17.97
C LEU A 564 -21.32 21.40 18.11
N ASP A 565 -21.33 20.61 17.03
CA ASP A 565 -21.63 19.16 16.94
C ASP A 565 -21.24 18.33 18.19
N VAL A 566 -20.01 18.58 18.66
CA VAL A 566 -19.35 17.90 19.78
C VAL A 566 -20.00 18.22 21.16
N ASN A 567 -20.95 19.14 21.19
CA ASN A 567 -21.71 19.55 22.35
C ASN A 567 -23.12 18.96 22.32
N GLU A 568 -23.84 18.93 21.19
CA GLU A 568 -25.13 18.23 21.11
C GLU A 568 -24.96 16.71 21.14
N ALA A 569 -23.91 16.17 20.50
CA ALA A 569 -23.62 14.72 20.52
C ALA A 569 -23.39 14.14 21.93
N ARG A 570 -23.26 14.96 22.98
CA ARG A 570 -23.02 14.49 24.37
C ARG A 570 -24.22 13.80 25.01
N THR A 571 -25.42 13.95 24.46
CA THR A 571 -26.66 13.33 24.97
C THR A 571 -26.80 11.87 24.51
N ALA A 572 -26.08 11.46 23.46
CA ALA A 572 -26.13 10.13 22.87
C ALA A 572 -25.37 9.08 23.71
N GLY A 573 -26.11 8.19 24.38
CA GLY A 573 -25.53 7.10 25.17
C GLY A 573 -24.85 6.03 24.32
N THR A 574 -23.68 5.54 24.77
CA THR A 574 -23.02 4.39 24.16
C THR A 574 -23.92 3.14 24.19
N ALA A 575 -24.05 2.45 23.06
CA ALA A 575 -24.79 1.19 22.96
C ALA A 575 -24.17 0.11 23.88
N ASN A 576 -24.78 -0.10 25.04
CA ASN A 576 -24.35 -1.08 26.03
C ASN A 576 -24.99 -2.45 25.75
N TRP A 577 -24.18 -3.37 25.24
CA TRP A 577 -24.57 -4.75 24.94
C TRP A 577 -24.72 -5.57 26.22
N THR A 578 -25.91 -6.14 26.45
CA THR A 578 -26.17 -7.06 27.58
C THR A 578 -26.63 -8.42 27.09
N SER A 579 -26.10 -9.50 27.68
CA SER A 579 -26.39 -10.88 27.25
C SER A 579 -27.86 -11.28 27.35
N THR A 580 -28.65 -10.55 28.15
CA THR A 580 -30.06 -10.79 28.41
C THR A 580 -31.01 -10.48 27.23
N GLN A 581 -30.51 -9.88 26.15
CA GLN A 581 -31.34 -9.47 24.98
C GLN A 581 -31.14 -10.37 23.75
N ILE A 582 -30.37 -11.44 23.88
CA ILE A 582 -30.02 -12.41 22.83
C ILE A 582 -31.25 -13.26 22.44
N THR A 583 -31.79 -13.08 21.21
CA THR A 583 -32.99 -13.80 20.74
C THR A 583 -32.98 -14.40 19.29
N ASN A 584 -32.38 -13.83 18.20
CA ASN A 584 -32.52 -14.26 16.75
C ASN A 584 -31.23 -14.57 15.84
N ILE A 585 -30.73 -15.83 15.71
CA ILE A 585 -29.88 -16.43 14.63
C ILE A 585 -30.81 -17.28 13.75
N GLU A 586 -30.57 -17.34 12.44
CA GLU A 586 -31.08 -18.42 11.57
C GLU A 586 -29.96 -18.91 10.63
N THR A 587 -30.03 -20.15 10.13
CA THR A 587 -29.04 -20.73 9.18
C THR A 587 -29.35 -20.35 7.73
N THR A 588 -29.92 -19.17 7.52
CA THR A 588 -30.42 -18.64 6.25
C THR A 588 -30.14 -17.15 6.18
N ALA A 589 -30.07 -16.58 4.98
CA ALA A 589 -29.82 -15.15 4.82
C ALA A 589 -30.89 -14.35 5.59
N PHE A 590 -30.46 -13.46 6.46
CA PHE A 590 -31.37 -12.64 7.26
C PHE A 590 -31.06 -11.16 7.06
N THR A 591 -32.14 -10.38 7.06
CA THR A 591 -32.10 -8.92 7.09
C THR A 591 -32.60 -8.47 8.45
N THR A 592 -31.87 -7.59 9.12
CA THR A 592 -32.27 -7.00 10.41
C THR A 592 -32.14 -5.48 10.34
N THR A 593 -33.03 -4.76 11.01
CA THR A 593 -33.00 -3.29 11.07
C THR A 593 -32.40 -2.85 12.40
N VAL A 594 -31.37 -2.00 12.37
CA VAL A 594 -30.79 -1.36 13.55
C VAL A 594 -31.53 -0.05 13.78
N ALA A 595 -32.59 -0.06 14.59
CA ALA A 595 -33.40 1.13 14.87
C ALA A 595 -32.81 1.93 16.04
N GLY A 596 -32.08 3.01 15.73
CA GLY A 596 -31.37 3.82 16.73
C GLY A 596 -30.34 3.02 17.53
N CYS A 597 -30.07 3.44 18.77
CA CYS A 597 -29.07 2.81 19.66
C CYS A 597 -29.54 1.48 20.30
N THR A 598 -30.47 0.75 19.68
CA THR A 598 -31.01 -0.50 20.23
C THR A 598 -30.21 -1.73 19.78
N ASN A 599 -29.94 -2.64 20.72
CA ASN A 599 -29.10 -3.82 20.53
C ASN A 599 -29.73 -4.85 19.56
N VAL A 600 -28.91 -5.47 18.70
CA VAL A 600 -29.33 -6.50 17.71
C VAL A 600 -28.50 -7.79 17.86
N GLY A 601 -29.11 -8.92 18.26
CA GLY A 601 -28.42 -10.21 18.56
C GLY A 601 -29.30 -11.49 18.60
N PHE A 602 -28.78 -12.65 19.07
CA PHE A 602 -29.08 -13.93 18.36
C PHE A 602 -29.44 -15.29 19.09
N LYS A 603 -30.47 -16.01 18.59
CA LYS A 603 -31.10 -17.35 18.89
C LYS A 603 -30.16 -18.56 18.90
N LEU A 604 -30.74 -19.71 19.25
CA LEU A 604 -30.49 -20.98 18.54
C LEU A 604 -31.85 -21.63 18.22
N ASN A 605 -32.02 -22.23 17.05
CA ASN A 605 -33.26 -22.94 16.71
C ASN A 605 -33.27 -24.32 17.39
N ASP A 606 -34.07 -24.47 18.42
CA ASP A 606 -33.98 -25.53 19.43
C ASP A 606 -34.61 -26.88 19.00
N LEU A 607 -34.57 -27.19 17.69
CA LEU A 607 -35.41 -28.22 17.06
C LEU A 607 -34.69 -29.24 16.16
N THR A 608 -33.41 -29.56 16.43
CA THR A 608 -32.83 -30.90 16.15
C THR A 608 -31.58 -31.20 16.99
N ASN A 609 -31.76 -31.83 18.16
CA ASN A 609 -30.77 -32.50 19.04
C ASN A 609 -29.32 -32.71 18.48
N GLN A 610 -28.48 -31.67 18.39
CA GLN A 610 -27.05 -31.82 18.06
C GLN A 610 -26.05 -30.93 18.82
N VAL A 611 -26.49 -30.12 19.80
CA VAL A 611 -25.56 -29.41 20.69
C VAL A 611 -25.71 -29.92 22.13
N ALA A 612 -24.87 -30.87 22.51
CA ALA A 612 -24.70 -31.28 23.90
C ALA A 612 -23.44 -30.60 24.48
N ASN A 613 -23.54 -30.07 25.70
CA ASN A 613 -22.49 -29.34 26.44
C ASN A 613 -22.24 -27.87 26.02
N VAL A 614 -23.27 -27.02 26.08
CA VAL A 614 -23.04 -25.58 26.28
C VAL A 614 -22.47 -25.37 27.70
N VAL A 615 -21.16 -25.13 27.80
CA VAL A 615 -20.52 -24.73 29.07
C VAL A 615 -20.74 -23.24 29.26
N ALA A 616 -21.63 -22.86 30.17
CA ALA A 616 -21.86 -21.46 30.49
C ALA A 616 -20.62 -20.84 31.18
N ASN A 617 -20.30 -19.60 30.77
CA ASN A 617 -19.34 -18.69 31.40
C ASN A 617 -17.85 -19.09 31.29
N THR A 618 -17.28 -18.93 30.09
CA THR A 618 -15.89 -18.46 29.95
C THR A 618 -15.91 -16.98 29.55
N THR A 619 -15.00 -16.19 30.10
CA THR A 619 -14.81 -14.76 29.78
C THR A 619 -13.64 -14.63 28.81
N VAL A 620 -13.85 -13.99 27.66
CA VAL A 620 -12.76 -13.41 26.87
C VAL A 620 -12.68 -11.96 27.32
N ASP A 621 -11.51 -11.56 27.80
CA ASP A 621 -11.24 -10.20 28.21
C ASP A 621 -10.72 -9.42 27.01
N PHE A 622 -11.63 -8.82 26.24
CA PHE A 622 -11.29 -7.99 25.08
C PHE A 622 -10.47 -6.72 25.45
N GLY A 623 -10.18 -6.51 26.73
CA GLY A 623 -9.14 -5.60 27.21
C GLY A 623 -9.35 -4.13 26.83
N PRO A 624 -8.27 -3.38 26.57
CA PRO A 624 -8.33 -1.92 26.40
C PRO A 624 -9.10 -1.44 25.15
N VAL A 625 -9.45 -2.37 24.25
CA VAL A 625 -10.02 -2.08 22.92
C VAL A 625 -11.50 -1.72 23.01
N LEU A 626 -12.31 -2.64 23.55
CA LEU A 626 -13.74 -2.40 23.72
C LEU A 626 -13.99 -1.25 24.71
N THR A 627 -13.08 -1.00 25.65
CA THR A 627 -13.14 0.19 26.51
C THR A 627 -12.73 1.49 25.82
N GLN A 628 -11.93 1.45 24.74
CA GLN A 628 -11.60 2.63 23.92
C GLN A 628 -12.72 2.97 22.94
N ASP A 629 -13.28 1.97 22.25
CA ASP A 629 -14.38 2.17 21.29
C ASP A 629 -15.75 2.45 21.95
N LEU A 630 -15.96 1.99 23.20
CA LEU A 630 -17.20 2.23 23.96
C LEU A 630 -17.06 3.28 25.08
N GLY A 631 -15.88 3.87 25.28
CA GLY A 631 -15.67 4.94 26.29
C GLY A 631 -15.91 4.57 27.77
N VAL A 632 -16.19 3.31 28.10
CA VAL A 632 -16.50 2.85 29.47
C VAL A 632 -15.26 2.40 30.23
N SER A 633 -15.15 2.83 31.50
CA SER A 633 -13.93 2.70 32.31
C SER A 633 -13.94 1.58 33.37
N THR A 634 -14.99 0.75 33.45
CA THR A 634 -15.07 -0.35 34.44
C THR A 634 -15.66 -1.65 33.90
N SER A 635 -15.31 -2.73 34.59
CA SER A 635 -15.27 -4.13 34.14
C SER A 635 -16.60 -4.82 33.81
N LEU A 636 -16.55 -5.68 32.78
CA LEU A 636 -17.37 -6.88 32.55
C LEU A 636 -18.88 -6.68 32.31
N ASN A 637 -19.25 -6.53 31.03
CA ASN A 637 -20.50 -7.11 30.52
C ASN A 637 -20.19 -8.49 29.90
N PRO A 638 -20.99 -9.53 30.18
CA PRO A 638 -20.71 -10.87 29.68
C PRO A 638 -21.04 -10.98 28.18
N VAL A 639 -20.03 -10.89 27.32
CA VAL A 639 -20.13 -11.46 25.97
C VAL A 639 -20.14 -12.97 26.12
N ALA A 640 -21.26 -13.60 25.76
CA ALA A 640 -21.43 -15.04 25.91
C ALA A 640 -20.58 -15.79 24.88
N ILE A 641 -19.51 -16.45 25.33
CA ILE A 641 -18.79 -17.43 24.52
C ILE A 641 -19.66 -18.68 24.45
N PHE A 642 -20.06 -19.06 23.23
CA PHE A 642 -20.61 -20.37 22.96
C PHE A 642 -19.50 -21.26 22.39
N ASN A 643 -19.13 -22.31 23.12
CA ASN A 643 -18.31 -23.39 22.56
C ASN A 643 -19.19 -24.21 21.61
N LEU A 644 -19.19 -23.86 20.32
CA LEU A 644 -20.02 -24.49 19.30
C LEU A 644 -19.25 -25.59 18.57
N ASP A 645 -19.35 -26.80 19.13
CA ASP A 645 -19.03 -28.03 18.42
C ASP A 645 -20.01 -28.22 17.24
N SER A 646 -19.68 -27.61 16.09
CA SER A 646 -20.38 -27.66 14.78
C SER A 646 -21.63 -26.76 14.64
N PRO A 647 -21.83 -26.16 13.45
CA PRO A 647 -22.58 -26.88 12.41
C PRO A 647 -21.91 -26.92 11.02
N ASN A 648 -21.66 -28.14 10.54
CA ASN A 648 -21.26 -28.42 9.16
C ASN A 648 -22.36 -28.01 8.16
N ASN A 649 -22.27 -26.82 7.56
CA ASN A 649 -23.21 -26.41 6.52
C ASN A 649 -22.50 -25.74 5.33
N ALA A 650 -22.66 -26.31 4.14
CA ALA A 650 -21.98 -25.88 2.90
C ALA A 650 -22.53 -24.57 2.30
N ASN A 651 -23.55 -23.97 2.93
CA ASN A 651 -24.19 -22.73 2.51
C ASN A 651 -24.15 -21.72 3.66
N LEU A 652 -23.05 -20.96 3.76
CA LEU A 652 -23.04 -19.72 4.55
C LEU A 652 -23.86 -18.68 3.78
N ALA A 653 -24.71 -17.94 4.48
CA ALA A 653 -25.68 -17.03 3.88
C ALA A 653 -25.41 -15.58 4.27
N ASN A 654 -25.65 -14.65 3.35
CA ASN A 654 -25.33 -13.24 3.55
C ASN A 654 -26.14 -12.62 4.70
N ILE A 655 -25.47 -11.85 5.55
CA ILE A 655 -26.11 -10.98 6.54
C ILE A 655 -26.36 -9.61 5.93
N THR A 656 -27.53 -9.04 6.17
CA THR A 656 -27.85 -7.66 5.79
C THR A 656 -28.35 -6.87 7.00
N TYR A 657 -27.61 -5.83 7.38
CA TYR A 657 -28.09 -4.81 8.30
C TYR A 657 -28.74 -3.69 7.50
N THR A 658 -30.00 -3.37 7.77
CA THR A 658 -30.61 -2.10 7.39
C THR A 658 -30.30 -1.10 8.50
N VAL A 659 -29.68 0.02 8.15
CA VAL A 659 -29.30 1.09 9.07
C VAL A 659 -30.00 2.39 8.65
N PRO A 660 -30.51 3.21 9.58
CA PRO A 660 -30.95 4.56 9.28
C PRO A 660 -29.74 5.43 8.93
N ALA A 661 -29.75 5.97 7.71
CA ALA A 661 -28.75 6.91 7.22
C ALA A 661 -28.75 8.17 8.11
N GLY A 662 -27.57 8.66 8.49
CA GLY A 662 -27.43 9.86 9.33
C GLY A 662 -27.63 9.62 10.84
N ARG A 663 -27.86 8.38 11.30
CA ARG A 663 -28.12 8.11 12.73
C ARG A 663 -26.87 7.77 13.57
N PHE A 664 -25.75 7.50 12.92
CA PHE A 664 -24.52 7.00 13.57
C PHE A 664 -23.30 7.83 13.17
N GLU A 665 -22.55 8.32 14.15
CA GLU A 665 -21.19 8.87 13.96
C GLU A 665 -20.22 7.77 13.53
N SER A 666 -20.40 6.54 14.04
CA SER A 666 -19.66 5.39 13.55
C SER A 666 -20.40 4.08 13.76
N PHE A 667 -20.08 3.10 12.92
CA PHE A 667 -20.56 1.73 13.03
C PHE A 667 -19.36 0.79 12.95
N ASN A 668 -19.39 -0.33 13.67
CA ASN A 668 -18.32 -1.30 13.73
C ASN A 668 -18.90 -2.68 13.44
N VAL A 669 -18.21 -3.46 12.61
CA VAL A 669 -18.43 -4.90 12.41
C VAL A 669 -17.20 -5.62 12.95
N TYR A 670 -17.42 -6.54 13.89
CA TYR A 670 -16.41 -7.42 14.45
C TYR A 670 -16.63 -8.83 13.89
N LEU A 671 -15.57 -9.50 13.48
CA LEU A 671 -15.54 -10.84 12.89
C LEU A 671 -14.45 -11.66 13.60
N ALA A 672 -14.67 -12.95 13.84
CA ALA A 672 -13.70 -13.77 14.55
C ALA A 672 -13.95 -15.29 14.44
N ASP A 673 -12.96 -16.10 14.83
CA ASP A 673 -12.91 -17.57 14.60
C ASP A 673 -13.15 -17.86 13.10
N ALA A 674 -12.24 -17.35 12.27
CA ALA A 674 -12.43 -17.15 10.83
C ALA A 674 -11.59 -18.09 9.96
N GLU A 675 -11.15 -19.22 10.50
CA GLU A 675 -10.00 -19.99 10.02
C GLU A 675 -10.23 -20.59 8.62
N HIS A 676 -11.47 -20.93 8.27
CA HIS A 676 -11.82 -21.38 6.91
C HIS A 676 -12.90 -20.53 6.21
N THR A 677 -13.23 -19.33 6.73
CA THR A 677 -14.30 -18.47 6.22
C THR A 677 -13.82 -17.07 5.83
N SER A 678 -13.82 -16.78 4.53
CA SER A 678 -13.59 -15.44 3.98
C SER A 678 -14.83 -14.56 4.09
N PHE A 679 -14.65 -13.26 4.29
CA PHE A 679 -15.73 -12.26 4.33
C PHE A 679 -15.52 -11.16 3.29
N LEU A 680 -16.61 -10.70 2.68
CA LEU A 680 -16.68 -9.50 1.86
C LEU A 680 -17.75 -8.58 2.43
N ILE A 681 -17.36 -7.38 2.84
CA ILE A 681 -18.22 -6.39 3.48
C ILE A 681 -18.40 -5.18 2.57
N GLN A 682 -19.66 -4.76 2.40
CA GLN A 682 -20.08 -3.71 1.48
C GLN A 682 -21.20 -2.85 2.11
N ALA A 683 -21.11 -1.53 1.98
CA ALA A 683 -22.18 -0.60 2.36
C ALA A 683 -22.88 -0.04 1.12
N TYR A 684 -24.18 0.24 1.24
CA TYR A 684 -25.03 0.71 0.14
C TYR A 684 -25.87 1.93 0.55
N ASP A 685 -26.03 2.85 -0.39
CA ASP A 685 -26.92 4.00 -0.27
C ASP A 685 -28.41 3.62 -0.47
N ALA A 686 -29.32 4.59 -0.32
CA ALA A 686 -30.76 4.41 -0.57
C ALA A 686 -31.10 4.04 -2.03
N SER A 687 -30.22 4.36 -2.98
CA SER A 687 -30.35 4.03 -4.40
C SER A 687 -29.73 2.67 -4.76
N ASN A 688 -29.23 1.93 -3.77
CA ASN A 688 -28.54 0.65 -3.91
C ASN A 688 -27.19 0.73 -4.68
N ASN A 689 -26.54 1.89 -4.72
CA ASN A 689 -25.16 2.03 -5.14
C ASN A 689 -24.22 1.61 -4.00
N LEU A 690 -22.98 1.23 -4.34
CA LEU A 690 -21.94 0.94 -3.36
C LEU A 690 -21.28 2.23 -2.85
N ILE A 691 -21.10 2.32 -1.53
CA ILE A 691 -20.43 3.43 -0.87
C ILE A 691 -18.91 3.20 -0.89
N PRO A 692 -18.08 4.22 -1.20
CA PRO A 692 -16.63 4.10 -1.14
C PRO A 692 -16.09 3.81 0.27
N THR A 693 -14.93 3.15 0.37
CA THR A 693 -14.28 2.87 1.67
C THR A 693 -13.40 4.02 2.16
N THR A 694 -13.76 5.26 1.87
CA THR A 694 -12.91 6.46 2.07
C THR A 694 -12.63 6.78 3.53
N ASP A 695 -13.56 6.45 4.42
CA ASP A 695 -13.50 6.67 5.87
C ASP A 695 -13.51 5.35 6.68
N TRP A 696 -13.24 4.21 6.03
CA TRP A 696 -13.25 2.91 6.70
C TRP A 696 -11.86 2.62 7.31
N SER A 697 -11.84 1.96 8.47
CA SER A 697 -10.60 1.50 9.11
C SER A 697 -10.75 0.10 9.66
N SER A 698 -9.63 -0.62 9.83
CA SER A 698 -9.60 -1.95 10.43
C SER A 698 -8.61 -2.05 11.58
N ALA A 699 -8.86 -2.98 12.50
CA ALA A 699 -7.93 -3.32 13.56
C ALA A 699 -8.07 -4.79 13.99
N THR A 700 -7.00 -5.36 14.55
CA THR A 700 -6.92 -6.75 14.99
C THR A 700 -6.67 -6.82 16.49
N PHE A 701 -7.41 -7.69 17.18
CA PHE A 701 -7.52 -7.67 18.63
C PHE A 701 -7.52 -9.10 19.20
N GLU A 702 -6.46 -9.40 19.96
CA GLU A 702 -6.12 -10.71 20.53
C GLU A 702 -5.69 -11.83 19.57
N GLN A 703 -4.63 -12.53 20.01
CA GLN A 703 -4.12 -13.81 19.51
C GLN A 703 -3.93 -14.68 20.75
N THR A 704 -4.80 -15.66 21.03
CA THR A 704 -4.72 -16.43 22.29
C THR A 704 -3.61 -17.50 22.32
N ASN A 705 -2.77 -17.59 21.27
CA ASN A 705 -1.68 -18.55 21.18
C ASN A 705 -0.37 -17.88 20.69
N PRO A 706 0.61 -17.57 21.57
CA PRO A 706 1.84 -16.86 21.22
C PRO A 706 2.86 -17.69 20.41
N ALA A 707 2.44 -18.81 19.83
CA ALA A 707 3.26 -19.71 19.02
C ALA A 707 3.16 -19.44 17.50
N ILE A 708 2.17 -18.68 17.03
CA ILE A 708 1.96 -18.39 15.60
C ILE A 708 2.53 -17.00 15.27
N PRO A 709 3.50 -16.88 14.35
CA PRO A 709 4.05 -15.58 13.97
C PRO A 709 3.03 -14.77 13.16
N ALA A 710 3.01 -13.44 13.34
CA ALA A 710 2.04 -12.53 12.72
C ALA A 710 2.04 -12.47 11.18
N ASN A 711 2.90 -13.24 10.50
CA ASN A 711 2.96 -13.35 9.04
C ASN A 711 2.09 -14.48 8.46
N GLN A 712 1.30 -15.18 9.28
CA GLN A 712 0.37 -16.22 8.85
C GLN A 712 -1.12 -15.82 9.00
N LEU A 713 -1.40 -14.59 9.45
CA LEU A 713 -2.75 -14.07 9.66
C LEU A 713 -3.39 -13.61 8.35
N GLY A 714 -4.69 -13.85 8.18
CA GLY A 714 -5.47 -13.25 7.10
C GLY A 714 -5.56 -11.72 7.26
N ALA A 715 -5.11 -10.97 6.25
CA ALA A 715 -5.19 -9.51 6.27
C ALA A 715 -6.56 -9.00 5.77
N ILE A 716 -7.09 -7.94 6.40
CA ILE A 716 -8.18 -7.16 5.80
C ILE A 716 -7.59 -6.30 4.68
N THR A 717 -8.10 -6.50 3.46
CA THR A 717 -7.77 -5.68 2.30
C THR A 717 -8.95 -4.79 1.95
N PHE A 718 -8.72 -3.47 1.90
CA PHE A 718 -9.68 -2.52 1.38
C PHE A 718 -9.53 -2.39 -0.15
N ASN A 719 -10.65 -2.52 -0.85
CA ASN A 719 -10.83 -2.07 -2.23
C ASN A 719 -11.75 -0.85 -2.20
N ALA A 720 -11.77 -0.06 -3.27
CA ALA A 720 -12.50 1.21 -3.36
C ALA A 720 -13.94 1.22 -2.80
N THR A 721 -14.66 0.09 -2.81
CA THR A 721 -16.05 -0.06 -2.33
C THR A 721 -16.30 -1.33 -1.48
N SER A 722 -15.24 -1.97 -0.94
CA SER A 722 -15.41 -3.15 -0.06
C SER A 722 -14.20 -3.44 0.82
N ALA A 723 -14.46 -3.95 2.02
CA ALA A 723 -13.45 -4.59 2.85
C ALA A 723 -13.52 -6.11 2.67
N ARG A 724 -12.39 -6.78 2.45
CA ARG A 724 -12.31 -8.24 2.34
C ARG A 724 -11.34 -8.82 3.36
N TYR A 725 -11.80 -9.79 4.14
CA TYR A 725 -10.95 -10.74 4.85
C TYR A 725 -10.89 -12.04 4.04
N THR A 726 -9.70 -12.61 3.88
CA THR A 726 -9.51 -13.91 3.20
C THR A 726 -8.91 -14.89 4.19
N ALA A 727 -9.65 -15.97 4.49
CA ALA A 727 -9.21 -17.00 5.42
C ALA A 727 -8.02 -17.80 4.89
N ILE A 728 -7.16 -18.27 5.79
CA ILE A 728 -5.98 -19.08 5.51
C ILE A 728 -6.11 -20.38 6.30
N ASP A 729 -5.94 -21.52 5.64
CA ASP A 729 -6.09 -22.86 6.23
C ASP A 729 -5.00 -23.13 7.29
N VAL A 730 -5.30 -22.81 8.55
CA VAL A 730 -4.42 -22.99 9.72
C VAL A 730 -5.20 -23.59 10.90
N THR A 731 -4.49 -24.27 11.81
CA THR A 731 -5.11 -24.99 12.93
C THR A 731 -5.27 -24.09 14.17
N GLN A 732 -6.51 -23.66 14.45
CA GLN A 732 -6.98 -23.05 15.71
C GLN A 732 -6.11 -21.90 16.27
N ASP A 733 -6.30 -20.71 15.72
CA ASP A 733 -6.24 -19.44 16.47
C ASP A 733 -7.67 -19.00 16.90
N ARG A 734 -7.81 -17.82 17.52
CA ARG A 734 -9.08 -17.25 18.01
C ARG A 734 -9.06 -15.74 17.76
N ASP A 735 -8.80 -15.37 16.53
CA ASP A 735 -8.51 -13.98 16.15
C ASP A 735 -9.79 -13.14 16.06
N VAL A 736 -9.72 -11.86 16.46
CA VAL A 736 -10.82 -10.89 16.28
C VAL A 736 -10.38 -9.74 15.39
N PHE A 737 -11.18 -9.50 14.35
CA PHE A 737 -11.02 -8.44 13.36
C PHE A 737 -12.15 -7.43 13.51
N ARG A 738 -11.84 -6.13 13.58
CA ARG A 738 -12.81 -5.03 13.50
C ARG A 738 -12.70 -4.33 12.15
N ILE A 739 -13.83 -3.99 11.55
CA ILE A 739 -13.98 -2.99 10.48
C ILE A 739 -14.89 -1.87 11.02
N ARG A 740 -14.38 -0.65 11.08
CA ARG A 740 -15.11 0.56 11.45
C ARG A 740 -15.49 1.33 10.18
N PHE A 741 -16.75 1.71 10.09
CA PHE A 741 -17.30 2.69 9.17
C PHE A 741 -17.32 4.04 9.91
N GLY A 742 -16.79 5.08 9.28
CA GLY A 742 -16.87 6.44 9.79
C GLY A 742 -18.22 7.09 9.49
N GLU A 743 -18.32 8.36 9.89
CA GLU A 743 -19.54 9.15 9.78
C GLU A 743 -19.95 9.39 8.32
N ALA A 744 -19.01 9.68 7.42
CA ALA A 744 -19.32 9.96 6.02
C ALA A 744 -20.00 8.76 5.33
N THR A 745 -19.55 7.53 5.63
CA THR A 745 -20.28 6.33 5.19
C THR A 745 -21.63 6.21 5.90
N MET A 746 -21.69 6.39 7.22
CA MET A 746 -22.93 6.21 7.98
C MET A 746 -24.00 7.28 7.72
N LYS A 747 -23.62 8.46 7.22
CA LYS A 747 -24.54 9.54 6.79
C LYS A 747 -25.40 9.13 5.60
N ILE A 748 -24.91 8.25 4.73
CA ILE A 748 -25.64 7.80 3.52
C ILE A 748 -25.93 6.30 3.45
N ALA A 749 -25.29 5.49 4.29
CA ALA A 749 -25.55 4.06 4.36
C ALA A 749 -26.99 3.80 4.80
N THR A 750 -27.75 3.10 3.97
CA THR A 750 -29.03 2.49 4.36
C THR A 750 -28.90 1.00 4.65
N ARG A 751 -27.79 0.39 4.18
CA ARG A 751 -27.64 -1.07 4.20
C ARG A 751 -26.17 -1.49 4.22
N ILE A 752 -25.79 -2.34 5.17
CA ILE A 752 -24.47 -2.97 5.26
C ILE A 752 -24.63 -4.49 5.04
N VAL A 753 -23.85 -5.07 4.15
CA VAL A 753 -23.90 -6.50 3.79
C VAL A 753 -22.60 -7.18 4.16
N ILE A 754 -22.71 -8.33 4.80
CA ILE A 754 -21.60 -9.26 5.04
C ILE A 754 -21.86 -10.51 4.19
N THR A 755 -21.04 -10.72 3.17
CA THR A 755 -21.03 -11.92 2.33
C THR A 755 -19.96 -12.88 2.84
N MET A 756 -20.29 -14.15 3.03
CA MET A 756 -19.40 -15.16 3.60
C MET A 756 -19.10 -16.26 2.57
N SER A 757 -17.85 -16.74 2.51
CA SER A 757 -17.43 -17.82 1.63
C SER A 757 -16.48 -18.77 2.35
N ARG A 758 -16.78 -20.07 2.38
CA ARG A 758 -15.82 -21.09 2.86
C ARG A 758 -14.73 -21.33 1.83
N ASN A 759 -13.51 -21.57 2.31
CA ASN A 759 -12.33 -21.78 1.46
C ASN A 759 -12.00 -23.27 1.22
N ASP A 760 -12.56 -24.20 1.99
CA ASP A 760 -12.35 -25.65 1.83
C ASP A 760 -13.66 -26.43 1.59
N SER A 761 -13.53 -27.56 0.89
CA SER A 761 -14.58 -28.55 0.62
C SER A 761 -14.50 -29.79 1.52
N ALA A 762 -13.47 -29.96 2.35
CA ALA A 762 -13.36 -31.10 3.26
C ALA A 762 -14.21 -30.92 4.53
N ILE A 763 -15.15 -31.84 4.74
CA ILE A 763 -16.13 -31.77 5.84
C ILE A 763 -15.54 -32.39 7.13
N THR A 764 -14.41 -31.88 7.60
CA THR A 764 -13.69 -32.47 8.75
C THR A 764 -13.19 -31.44 9.76
N ASN A 765 -13.92 -31.39 10.89
CA ASN A 765 -13.62 -30.72 12.16
C ASN A 765 -14.26 -29.34 12.35
N GLN A 766 -14.33 -28.94 13.62
CA GLN A 766 -15.15 -27.84 14.14
C GLN A 766 -14.50 -26.48 13.86
N ASP A 767 -15.25 -25.58 13.21
CA ASP A 767 -14.93 -24.16 13.00
C ASP A 767 -16.25 -23.39 13.21
N GLY A 768 -16.20 -22.32 14.02
CA GLY A 768 -17.37 -21.66 14.60
C GLY A 768 -17.34 -20.14 14.50
N VAL A 769 -17.27 -19.62 13.28
CA VAL A 769 -17.35 -18.16 12.97
C VAL A 769 -18.33 -17.38 13.84
N PHE A 770 -17.83 -16.34 14.50
CA PHE A 770 -18.65 -15.35 15.20
C PHE A 770 -18.48 -13.93 14.64
N PHE A 771 -19.54 -13.13 14.80
CA PHE A 771 -19.53 -11.71 14.46
C PHE A 771 -20.50 -10.94 15.35
N PHE A 772 -20.21 -9.67 15.58
CA PHE A 772 -21.10 -8.72 16.27
C PHE A 772 -20.92 -7.31 15.69
N VAL A 773 -21.81 -6.40 16.05
CA VAL A 773 -21.74 -4.99 15.63
C VAL A 773 -21.74 -4.06 16.84
N SER A 774 -21.26 -2.84 16.68
CA SER A 774 -21.50 -1.74 17.62
C SER A 774 -21.62 -0.42 16.85
N GLY A 775 -22.10 0.64 17.49
CA GLY A 775 -22.12 1.97 16.89
C GLY A 775 -22.19 3.07 17.94
N VAL A 776 -21.77 4.26 17.54
CA VAL A 776 -21.97 5.52 18.27
C VAL A 776 -23.08 6.27 17.56
N CYS A 777 -24.14 6.62 18.30
CA CYS A 777 -25.27 7.37 17.76
C CYS A 777 -25.00 8.87 17.77
N LEU A 778 -25.70 9.60 16.90
CA LEU A 778 -25.94 11.02 17.11
C LEU A 778 -27.14 11.22 18.04
N GLY A 779 -27.23 12.42 18.65
CA GLY A 779 -28.40 12.85 19.41
C GLY A 779 -29.65 12.94 18.53
N ASP A 780 -30.82 12.86 19.15
CA ASP A 780 -32.16 13.06 18.58
C ASP A 780 -33.08 13.17 19.80
N THR A 781 -33.24 14.40 20.28
CA THR A 781 -33.77 14.69 21.61
C THR A 781 -35.30 14.61 21.65
N ASP A 782 -36.00 14.98 20.57
CA ASP A 782 -37.45 14.87 20.46
C ASP A 782 -37.94 13.51 19.87
N GLY A 783 -37.10 12.84 19.08
CA GLY A 783 -37.39 11.56 18.44
C GLY A 783 -38.00 11.63 17.03
N ASP A 784 -37.94 12.78 16.33
CA ASP A 784 -38.59 12.96 15.02
C ASP A 784 -37.87 12.23 13.86
N GLY A 785 -36.56 12.03 13.98
CA GLY A 785 -35.73 11.38 12.97
C GLY A 785 -34.60 12.21 12.37
N ILE A 786 -34.58 13.53 12.61
CA ILE A 786 -33.39 14.39 12.46
C ILE A 786 -32.44 14.06 13.63
N ALA A 787 -31.20 14.53 13.56
CA ALA A 787 -30.25 14.43 14.67
C ALA A 787 -29.98 15.84 15.19
N ASP A 788 -29.79 16.02 16.50
CA ASP A 788 -29.73 17.34 17.16
C ASP A 788 -28.90 18.37 16.34
N LYS A 789 -27.66 18.02 15.95
CA LYS A 789 -26.74 18.83 15.11
C LYS A 789 -27.14 19.08 13.63
N PHE A 790 -28.37 18.76 13.26
CA PHE A 790 -29.01 19.03 11.98
C PHE A 790 -30.42 19.62 12.18
N ASP A 791 -30.88 19.72 13.43
CA ASP A 791 -32.19 20.21 13.82
C ASP A 791 -32.03 21.62 14.39
N LEU A 792 -32.99 22.49 14.08
CA LEU A 792 -32.95 23.87 14.52
C LEU A 792 -33.79 24.10 15.80
N ASP A 793 -34.49 23.08 16.28
CA ASP A 793 -35.34 23.03 17.48
C ASP A 793 -35.30 21.59 18.05
N SER A 794 -34.14 21.16 18.55
CA SER A 794 -33.78 19.76 18.86
C SER A 794 -34.71 19.06 19.87
N ASP A 795 -35.33 19.79 20.79
CA ASP A 795 -36.33 19.24 21.73
C ASP A 795 -37.79 19.53 21.34
N ASN A 796 -37.97 20.27 20.25
CA ASN A 796 -39.21 20.47 19.53
C ASN A 796 -40.29 21.20 20.35
N ASP A 797 -39.86 22.18 21.16
CA ASP A 797 -40.76 22.99 21.97
C ASP A 797 -41.24 24.29 21.27
N GLY A 798 -40.68 24.60 20.10
CA GLY A 798 -41.04 25.75 19.28
C GLY A 798 -40.19 27.00 19.55
N CYS A 799 -39.10 26.86 20.29
CA CYS A 799 -37.99 27.80 20.27
C CYS A 799 -37.00 27.43 19.15
N LEU A 800 -35.79 27.99 19.17
CA LEU A 800 -34.71 27.63 18.25
C LEU A 800 -33.45 27.47 19.07
N ASP A 801 -32.69 26.42 18.79
CA ASP A 801 -31.49 26.05 19.54
C ASP A 801 -30.49 27.22 19.60
N ALA A 802 -30.39 27.97 18.51
CA ALA A 802 -29.58 29.18 18.40
C ALA A 802 -29.91 30.24 19.48
N ILE A 803 -31.16 30.31 19.95
CA ILE A 803 -31.63 31.21 21.02
C ILE A 803 -31.51 30.57 22.41
N GLU A 804 -31.64 29.24 22.53
CA GLU A 804 -31.62 28.52 23.82
C GLU A 804 -30.23 28.12 24.28
N GLY A 805 -29.27 28.14 23.36
CA GLY A 805 -27.86 28.06 23.67
C GLY A 805 -27.42 29.11 24.71
N GLY A 806 -26.25 28.87 25.29
CA GLY A 806 -25.74 29.63 26.45
C GLY A 806 -25.32 31.07 26.17
N ALA A 807 -25.61 31.62 24.99
CA ALA A 807 -25.36 33.01 24.65
C ALA A 807 -26.64 33.82 24.52
N ASN A 808 -26.54 35.13 24.74
CA ASN A 808 -27.65 36.06 24.60
C ASN A 808 -27.93 36.38 23.11
N ILE A 809 -28.26 35.36 22.31
CA ILE A 809 -28.73 35.49 20.93
C ILE A 809 -30.14 36.09 20.93
N THR A 810 -30.50 36.79 19.87
CA THR A 810 -31.84 37.37 19.69
C THR A 810 -32.36 37.06 18.30
N ALA A 811 -33.68 37.00 18.14
CA ALA A 811 -34.33 36.82 16.84
C ALA A 811 -33.97 37.87 15.77
N SER A 812 -33.30 38.98 16.14
CA SER A 812 -32.78 39.98 15.20
C SER A 812 -31.46 39.58 14.51
N GLN A 813 -30.80 38.53 15.00
CA GLN A 813 -29.55 37.98 14.47
C GLN A 813 -29.77 36.73 13.63
N LEU A 814 -30.95 36.10 13.75
CA LEU A 814 -31.31 34.93 12.98
C LEU A 814 -31.57 35.27 11.50
N VAL A 815 -31.10 34.41 10.62
CA VAL A 815 -31.40 34.42 9.18
C VAL A 815 -32.34 33.27 8.83
N THR A 816 -32.87 33.21 7.62
CA THR A 816 -33.53 31.98 7.13
C THR A 816 -32.45 30.97 6.79
N SER A 817 -32.52 29.77 7.35
CA SER A 817 -31.53 28.72 7.09
C SER A 817 -31.55 28.28 5.62
N ALA A 818 -30.40 27.77 5.16
CA ALA A 818 -30.25 27.21 3.81
C ALA A 818 -30.04 25.68 3.89
N GLY A 819 -29.50 25.08 2.83
CA GLY A 819 -29.23 23.64 2.78
C GLY A 819 -30.48 22.76 2.94
N THR A 820 -30.39 21.84 3.89
CA THR A 820 -31.35 20.77 4.21
C THR A 820 -31.76 20.72 5.68
N VAL A 821 -31.14 21.51 6.57
CA VAL A 821 -31.44 21.57 8.00
C VAL A 821 -32.84 22.13 8.28
N SER A 822 -33.48 21.65 9.33
CA SER A 822 -34.90 21.91 9.59
C SER A 822 -35.26 21.73 11.05
N VAL A 823 -36.24 22.51 11.54
CA VAL A 823 -36.89 22.39 12.87
C VAL A 823 -37.74 21.11 13.07
N GLY A 824 -37.41 20.01 12.38
CA GLY A 824 -38.15 18.75 12.49
C GLY A 824 -39.66 18.76 12.19
N THR A 825 -40.31 17.67 12.59
CA THR A 825 -41.73 17.33 12.40
C THR A 825 -42.47 17.36 13.73
N GLY A 826 -42.73 18.59 14.19
CA GLY A 826 -43.46 18.86 15.43
C GLY A 826 -43.49 20.36 15.72
N SER A 827 -42.44 21.05 15.24
CA SER A 827 -42.11 22.39 15.70
C SER A 827 -43.09 23.43 15.23
N THR A 828 -43.18 24.48 16.04
CA THR A 828 -43.86 25.72 15.70
C THR A 828 -42.90 26.89 15.46
N ALA A 829 -41.60 26.64 15.55
CA ALA A 829 -40.54 27.57 15.20
C ALA A 829 -40.48 27.85 13.70
N SER A 830 -39.67 28.84 13.31
CA SER A 830 -39.42 29.18 11.91
C SER A 830 -38.02 28.72 11.53
N ASN A 831 -37.87 28.06 10.38
CA ASN A 831 -36.59 27.52 9.89
C ASN A 831 -35.51 28.61 9.77
N GLN A 832 -34.71 28.77 10.81
CA GLN A 832 -33.81 29.89 11.01
C GLN A 832 -32.62 29.50 11.90
N ASN A 833 -31.45 30.00 11.55
CA ASN A 833 -30.17 29.76 12.23
C ASN A 833 -29.34 31.07 12.22
N LEU A 834 -28.05 31.04 12.57
CA LEU A 834 -27.18 32.23 12.59
C LEU A 834 -26.56 32.57 11.23
N CYS A 835 -26.36 31.59 10.34
CA CYS A 835 -25.74 31.80 9.03
C CYS A 835 -26.27 30.82 7.96
N ALA A 836 -26.27 31.27 6.70
CA ALA A 836 -26.83 30.53 5.57
C ALA A 836 -25.99 30.68 4.27
N ALA A 837 -24.69 30.98 4.42
CA ALA A 837 -23.72 31.14 3.32
C ALA A 837 -22.28 31.37 3.85
N ASN A 838 -21.25 30.90 3.13
CA ASN A 838 -19.81 30.98 3.47
C ASN A 838 -19.30 32.35 3.93
N THR A 839 -19.97 33.44 3.57
CA THR A 839 -19.62 34.79 3.98
C THR A 839 -19.86 35.11 5.46
N CYS A 840 -20.60 34.28 6.20
CA CYS A 840 -20.90 34.49 7.62
C CYS A 840 -20.33 33.41 8.56
N VAL A 841 -19.46 32.52 8.09
CA VAL A 841 -18.75 31.51 8.92
C VAL A 841 -17.23 31.72 8.92
N ASN A 842 -16.51 30.97 9.77
CA ASN A 842 -15.05 30.88 9.68
C ASN A 842 -14.62 29.66 8.83
N SER A 843 -13.32 29.34 8.80
CA SER A 843 -12.77 28.20 8.02
C SER A 843 -13.20 26.81 8.51
N ASN A 844 -13.97 26.74 9.60
CA ASN A 844 -14.40 25.54 10.30
C ASN A 844 -15.92 25.58 10.56
N GLY A 845 -16.70 26.29 9.73
CA GLY A 845 -18.18 26.33 9.80
C GLY A 845 -18.81 27.22 10.88
N ILE A 846 -18.06 27.59 11.94
CA ILE A 846 -18.67 28.32 13.07
C ILE A 846 -19.16 29.74 12.66
N PRO A 847 -20.44 30.10 12.92
CA PRO A 847 -21.00 31.42 12.60
C PRO A 847 -20.24 32.60 13.21
N GLN A 848 -20.18 33.71 12.46
CA GLN A 848 -19.37 34.90 12.76
C GLN A 848 -20.25 36.11 13.10
N LEU A 849 -20.48 36.34 14.40
CA LEU A 849 -21.36 37.41 14.86
C LEU A 849 -20.62 38.73 15.14
N SER A 850 -21.26 39.85 14.79
CA SER A 850 -20.77 41.21 15.06
C SER A 850 -21.95 42.20 15.16
N PRO A 851 -22.18 42.85 16.33
CA PRO A 851 -21.41 42.76 17.58
C PRO A 851 -21.52 41.36 18.22
N LEU A 852 -20.47 40.94 18.91
CA LEU A 852 -20.40 39.63 19.57
C LEU A 852 -21.38 39.58 20.78
N PRO A 853 -22.33 38.62 20.81
CA PRO A 853 -23.23 38.44 21.95
C PRO A 853 -22.50 37.96 23.21
N THR A 854 -23.05 38.30 24.38
CA THR A 854 -22.54 37.77 25.66
C THR A 854 -22.75 36.26 25.71
N GLY A 855 -21.67 35.49 25.86
CA GLY A 855 -21.71 34.02 25.89
C GLY A 855 -21.31 33.35 24.58
N TYR A 856 -21.32 34.08 23.45
CA TYR A 856 -20.94 33.54 22.14
C TYR A 856 -19.46 33.73 21.83
N SER A 857 -18.89 32.84 21.02
CA SER A 857 -17.48 32.85 20.62
C SER A 857 -17.33 32.47 19.15
N ASN A 858 -16.85 33.41 18.32
CA ASN A 858 -16.54 33.19 16.89
C ASN A 858 -15.48 32.10 16.60
N THR A 859 -14.92 31.44 17.62
CA THR A 859 -13.99 30.31 17.49
C THR A 859 -14.46 29.03 18.19
N THR A 860 -15.54 29.07 18.97
CA THR A 860 -16.01 27.92 19.79
C THR A 860 -17.53 27.87 19.99
N GLY A 861 -18.31 28.61 19.19
CA GLY A 861 -19.77 28.69 19.29
C GLY A 861 -20.29 29.19 20.64
N GLN A 862 -21.42 28.64 21.05
CA GLN A 862 -22.03 28.69 22.38
C GLN A 862 -22.11 27.29 23.02
N THR A 863 -22.61 27.20 24.24
CA THR A 863 -22.91 25.93 24.91
C THR A 863 -24.36 25.53 24.67
N VAL A 864 -24.70 24.23 24.72
CA VAL A 864 -26.09 23.70 24.57
C VAL A 864 -27.16 24.50 25.31
N GLY A 865 -26.89 24.99 26.53
CA GLY A 865 -27.84 25.85 27.24
C GLY A 865 -29.12 25.09 27.60
N GLY A 866 -30.24 25.50 27.01
CA GLY A 866 -31.56 24.88 27.14
C GLY A 866 -32.08 24.16 25.91
N SER A 867 -31.32 24.06 24.80
CA SER A 867 -31.76 23.48 23.50
C SER A 867 -31.98 21.94 23.50
N SER A 868 -32.20 21.36 24.68
CA SER A 868 -32.47 19.94 24.89
C SER A 868 -33.38 19.70 26.11
N ASP A 869 -33.99 20.76 26.62
CA ASP A 869 -34.84 20.84 27.81
C ASP A 869 -36.27 21.22 27.38
N GLY A 870 -37.00 20.36 26.64
CA GLY A 870 -38.30 20.64 25.98
C GLY A 870 -39.44 21.25 26.84
N ILE A 871 -39.24 22.52 27.21
CA ILE A 871 -39.98 23.38 28.12
C ILE A 871 -39.69 24.83 27.69
N GLN A 872 -40.31 25.22 26.58
CA GLN A 872 -40.15 26.49 25.86
C GLN A 872 -39.46 27.61 26.63
N SER A 873 -38.20 27.89 26.27
CA SER A 873 -37.42 28.94 26.91
C SER A 873 -38.14 30.28 26.87
N ALA A 874 -38.11 30.97 28.00
CA ALA A 874 -38.69 32.29 28.18
C ALA A 874 -38.11 33.34 27.21
N ASP A 875 -36.94 33.08 26.61
CA ASP A 875 -36.29 33.97 25.65
C ASP A 875 -36.89 33.84 24.23
N CYS A 876 -37.48 32.70 23.86
CA CYS A 876 -38.28 32.57 22.63
C CYS A 876 -39.74 32.97 22.80
N ILE A 877 -40.33 32.83 24.00
CA ILE A 877 -41.72 33.24 24.17
C ILE A 877 -41.79 34.77 24.04
N THR A 878 -42.15 35.21 22.84
CA THR A 878 -43.50 35.68 22.45
C THR A 878 -44.52 36.08 23.53
N VAL A 879 -44.22 36.12 24.84
CA VAL A 879 -45.20 36.43 25.86
C VAL A 879 -45.53 37.90 25.68
N CYS A 880 -46.78 38.17 25.34
CA CYS A 880 -47.42 39.43 25.66
C CYS A 880 -47.52 39.57 27.18
N TYR A 881 -46.39 39.82 27.85
CA TYR A 881 -46.38 40.65 29.03
C TYR A 881 -46.86 42.02 28.57
N GLU A 882 -48.17 42.21 28.67
CA GLU A 882 -48.80 43.53 28.68
C GLU A 882 -48.10 44.35 29.77
N THR A 883 -47.09 45.13 29.37
CA THR A 883 -46.45 46.08 30.27
C THR A 883 -47.57 46.92 30.91
N PRO A 884 -47.58 47.17 32.23
CA PRO A 884 -48.74 47.76 32.92
C PRO A 884 -49.15 49.19 32.49
N THR A 885 -48.57 49.70 31.41
CA THR A 885 -48.48 51.13 31.07
C THR A 885 -49.12 51.54 29.75
N ASN A 886 -49.70 50.65 28.91
CA ASN A 886 -50.39 51.15 27.69
C ASN A 886 -51.56 50.35 27.09
N LEU A 887 -52.33 49.64 27.90
CA LEU A 887 -53.62 49.11 27.45
C LEU A 887 -54.67 50.21 27.35
N THR A 888 -54.87 50.71 26.14
CA THR A 888 -56.00 51.60 25.78
C THR A 888 -57.36 50.89 25.78
N SER A 889 -57.37 49.55 25.90
CA SER A 889 -58.54 48.69 26.06
C SER A 889 -58.54 48.04 27.45
N SER A 890 -59.66 48.12 28.17
CA SER A 890 -59.74 47.61 29.53
C SER A 890 -59.92 46.08 29.55
N VAL A 891 -58.99 45.33 30.17
CA VAL A 891 -59.01 43.86 30.19
C VAL A 891 -59.96 43.32 31.26
N PRO A 892 -61.04 42.60 30.89
CA PRO A 892 -62.02 42.06 31.84
C PRO A 892 -61.44 41.02 32.80
N VAL A 893 -61.74 41.16 34.10
CA VAL A 893 -61.46 40.13 35.11
C VAL A 893 -62.29 38.87 34.80
N LYS A 894 -61.63 37.73 34.59
CA LYS A 894 -62.29 36.46 34.24
C LYS A 894 -62.69 35.59 35.44
N HIS A 895 -62.10 35.81 36.61
CA HIS A 895 -62.36 35.01 37.83
C HIS A 895 -62.87 35.89 38.98
N GLY A 896 -63.86 35.42 39.74
CA GLY A 896 -64.34 36.16 40.90
C GLY A 896 -65.40 35.46 41.74
N ILE A 897 -65.44 35.83 43.02
CA ILE A 897 -66.38 35.30 44.02
C ILE A 897 -67.21 36.47 44.56
N THR A 898 -68.53 36.41 44.40
CA THR A 898 -69.47 37.43 44.92
C THR A 898 -70.55 36.81 45.79
N VAL A 899 -70.72 37.32 47.01
CA VAL A 899 -71.85 36.96 47.89
C VAL A 899 -73.12 37.77 47.56
N LEU A 900 -73.11 38.53 46.46
CA LEU A 900 -74.24 39.29 45.94
C LEU A 900 -74.92 38.59 44.74
N GLY A 901 -74.48 37.37 44.38
CA GLY A 901 -75.09 36.57 43.32
C GLY A 901 -74.82 37.06 41.89
N ARG A 902 -73.85 37.97 41.69
CA ARG A 902 -73.64 38.68 40.42
C ARG A 902 -72.76 37.98 39.38
N ALA A 903 -72.24 36.78 39.67
CA ALA A 903 -71.37 36.06 38.73
C ALA A 903 -72.14 35.61 37.48
N GLY A 904 -71.59 35.91 36.29
CA GLY A 904 -72.10 35.45 35.00
C GLY A 904 -72.68 36.56 34.11
N ALA A 905 -73.04 36.20 32.88
CA ALA A 905 -73.51 37.12 31.85
C ALA A 905 -74.80 37.87 32.26
N ASP A 906 -75.74 37.16 32.89
CA ASP A 906 -77.10 37.66 33.15
C ASP A 906 -77.20 38.69 34.29
N ASN A 907 -76.17 38.82 35.14
CA ASN A 907 -76.18 39.72 36.30
C ASN A 907 -75.24 40.92 36.14
N GLY A 908 -75.30 41.54 34.96
CA GLY A 908 -74.50 42.71 34.63
C GLY A 908 -73.03 42.35 34.38
N ASN A 909 -72.76 41.17 33.82
CA ASN A 909 -71.43 40.78 33.35
C ASN A 909 -70.30 40.88 34.40
N TRP A 910 -70.59 40.65 35.68
CA TRP A 910 -69.57 40.57 36.73
C TRP A 910 -68.98 39.14 36.78
N PRO A 911 -67.65 38.94 36.98
CA PRO A 911 -66.62 39.91 37.34
C PRO A 911 -66.06 40.75 36.18
N MET A 912 -66.41 40.45 34.93
CA MET A 912 -65.85 41.06 33.71
C MET A 912 -66.06 42.59 33.58
N LEU A 913 -66.95 43.21 34.35
CA LEU A 913 -67.04 44.68 34.52
C LEU A 913 -65.97 45.29 35.46
N ARG A 914 -65.12 44.47 36.08
CA ARG A 914 -63.87 44.91 36.68
C ARG A 914 -62.78 44.64 35.68
N ASN A 915 -61.81 45.54 35.59
CA ASN A 915 -60.71 45.43 34.64
C ASN A 915 -59.37 45.43 35.38
N SER A 916 -58.33 44.92 34.71
CA SER A 916 -56.94 44.98 35.16
C SER A 916 -56.68 44.28 36.51
N ALA A 917 -57.31 43.12 36.74
CA ALA A 917 -56.99 42.22 37.84
C ALA A 917 -57.22 40.74 37.46
N TYR A 918 -56.55 39.83 38.16
CA TYR A 918 -56.73 38.39 37.95
C TYR A 918 -57.94 37.80 38.69
N THR A 919 -58.40 38.43 39.79
CA THR A 919 -59.54 37.95 40.57
C THR A 919 -60.28 39.09 41.24
N ALA A 920 -61.63 39.09 41.17
CA ALA A 920 -62.48 40.04 41.88
C ALA A 920 -63.24 39.36 43.04
N LEU A 921 -63.18 39.94 44.24
CA LEU A 921 -63.94 39.47 45.41
C LEU A 921 -64.93 40.55 45.85
N GLU A 922 -66.19 40.19 46.12
CA GLU A 922 -67.26 41.17 46.38
C GLU A 922 -68.29 40.72 47.43
N GLY A 923 -68.65 41.63 48.34
CA GLY A 923 -69.73 41.43 49.30
C GLY A 923 -70.18 42.72 50.00
N LYS A 924 -71.45 42.78 50.41
CA LYS A 924 -71.99 43.86 51.28
C LYS A 924 -72.14 43.45 52.75
N THR A 925 -72.33 42.17 53.03
CA THR A 925 -72.78 41.67 54.35
C THR A 925 -71.86 40.63 54.98
N LYS A 926 -70.84 40.17 54.24
CA LYS A 926 -69.76 39.31 54.72
C LYS A 926 -68.44 39.89 54.24
N GLY A 927 -67.52 40.12 55.15
CA GLY A 927 -66.17 40.57 54.81
C GLY A 927 -65.33 39.40 54.28
N PHE A 928 -64.35 39.72 53.42
CA PHE A 928 -63.27 38.79 53.10
C PHE A 928 -62.32 38.74 54.29
N VAL A 929 -62.10 37.54 54.86
CA VAL A 929 -61.24 37.34 56.03
C VAL A 929 -59.96 36.66 55.56
N VAL A 930 -58.89 37.44 55.40
CA VAL A 930 -57.53 36.93 55.29
C VAL A 930 -57.00 36.48 56.66
N THR A 931 -55.88 35.77 56.68
CA THR A 931 -55.16 35.39 57.89
C THR A 931 -54.94 36.61 58.80
N ARG A 932 -55.44 36.51 60.04
CA ARG A 932 -55.30 37.56 61.05
C ARG A 932 -54.04 37.28 61.86
N ASN A 933 -53.14 38.25 61.92
CA ASN A 933 -51.90 38.17 62.68
C ASN A 933 -51.76 39.44 63.55
N SER A 934 -50.91 39.46 64.56
CA SER A 934 -50.57 40.63 65.36
C SER A 934 -49.09 40.93 65.19
N SER A 935 -48.73 42.09 64.63
CA SER A 935 -47.35 42.47 64.29
C SER A 935 -46.63 41.45 63.38
N PRO A 936 -47.10 41.25 62.14
CA PRO A 936 -46.51 40.32 61.18
C PRO A 936 -45.03 40.61 60.84
N GLU A 937 -44.53 41.81 61.15
CA GLU A 937 -43.11 42.18 61.12
C GLU A 937 -42.24 41.34 62.07
N THR A 938 -42.83 40.71 63.08
CA THR A 938 -42.11 39.96 64.13
C THR A 938 -42.60 38.51 64.27
N THR A 939 -43.85 38.23 63.93
CA THR A 939 -44.45 36.89 64.06
C THR A 939 -44.33 36.03 62.80
N ILE A 940 -44.05 36.62 61.64
CA ILE A 940 -43.78 35.90 60.38
C ILE A 940 -42.29 36.02 60.10
N THR A 941 -41.52 34.98 60.41
CA THR A 941 -40.05 35.00 60.29
C THR A 941 -39.57 34.92 58.84
N ASN A 942 -40.33 34.27 57.96
CA ASN A 942 -40.00 34.06 56.54
C ASN A 942 -41.14 34.60 55.63
N PRO A 943 -41.37 35.92 55.57
CA PRO A 943 -42.39 36.50 54.71
C PRO A 943 -41.95 36.46 53.23
N VAL A 944 -42.87 36.12 52.33
CA VAL A 944 -42.65 36.15 50.88
C VAL A 944 -43.31 37.38 50.25
N VAL A 945 -42.71 37.92 49.18
CA VAL A 945 -43.22 39.10 48.47
C VAL A 945 -44.65 38.83 47.99
N GLY A 946 -45.55 39.79 48.21
CA GLY A 946 -46.98 39.66 47.90
C GLY A 946 -47.82 38.96 48.97
N MET A 947 -47.24 38.42 50.04
CA MET A 947 -48.01 37.86 51.16
C MET A 947 -48.91 38.93 51.78
N MET A 948 -50.19 38.63 51.97
CA MET A 948 -51.18 39.52 52.57
C MET A 948 -51.74 38.95 53.88
N VAL A 949 -51.80 39.79 54.91
CA VAL A 949 -52.38 39.45 56.23
C VAL A 949 -53.15 40.64 56.79
N PHE A 950 -54.15 40.39 57.62
CA PHE A 950 -54.78 41.45 58.41
C PHE A 950 -54.05 41.56 59.74
N ASP A 951 -53.24 42.62 59.90
CA ASP A 951 -52.64 42.95 61.17
C ASP A 951 -53.72 43.47 62.14
N THR A 952 -53.83 42.80 63.28
CA THR A 952 -54.83 43.04 64.30
C THR A 952 -54.38 44.04 65.37
N ASN A 953 -53.11 44.43 65.42
CA ASN A 953 -52.61 45.43 66.37
C ASN A 953 -51.99 46.68 65.71
N GLU A 954 -52.07 46.81 64.39
CA GLU A 954 -51.80 48.06 63.68
C GLU A 954 -52.87 49.11 64.04
N GLY A 955 -52.55 49.98 65.01
CA GLY A 955 -53.46 50.99 65.52
C GLY A 955 -54.65 50.41 66.30
N ALA A 956 -55.71 51.22 66.47
CA ALA A 956 -56.89 50.85 67.24
C ALA A 956 -57.93 50.01 66.45
N THR A 957 -57.73 49.82 65.15
CA THR A 957 -58.70 49.20 64.22
C THR A 957 -58.16 48.00 63.46
N GLY A 958 -56.83 47.79 63.46
CA GLY A 958 -56.15 46.85 62.58
C GLY A 958 -56.05 47.35 61.13
N CYS A 959 -55.22 46.68 60.33
CA CYS A 959 -54.95 47.04 58.94
C CYS A 959 -54.64 45.82 58.07
N LEU A 960 -55.07 45.84 56.80
CA LEU A 960 -54.56 44.88 55.81
C LEU A 960 -53.12 45.27 55.44
N LYS A 961 -52.16 44.38 55.68
CA LYS A 961 -50.75 44.56 55.31
C LYS A 961 -50.37 43.63 54.15
N ILE A 962 -49.54 44.13 53.23
CA ILE A 962 -48.86 43.34 52.19
C ILE A 962 -47.34 43.42 52.40
N TYR A 963 -46.62 42.31 52.26
CA TYR A 963 -45.16 42.30 52.31
C TYR A 963 -44.57 42.63 50.93
N THR A 964 -43.79 43.70 50.81
CA THR A 964 -43.25 44.18 49.53
C THR A 964 -41.79 43.80 49.27
N GLY A 965 -41.17 42.99 50.15
CA GLY A 965 -39.76 42.59 50.03
C GLY A 965 -38.89 43.04 51.20
N SER A 966 -37.58 42.79 51.10
CA SER A 966 -36.58 43.00 52.17
C SER A 966 -35.58 44.14 51.89
N ALA A 967 -35.68 44.83 50.75
CA ALA A 967 -34.79 45.93 50.41
C ALA A 967 -35.07 47.18 51.28
N VAL A 968 -34.14 48.14 51.23
CA VAL A 968 -34.24 49.39 51.99
C VAL A 968 -35.45 50.20 51.52
N GLY A 969 -36.49 50.27 52.35
CA GLY A 969 -37.76 50.93 52.04
C GLY A 969 -38.93 49.97 51.80
N GLU A 970 -38.71 48.65 51.76
CA GLU A 970 -39.74 47.62 51.61
C GLU A 970 -40.27 47.15 52.99
N GLY A 971 -40.63 45.86 53.13
CA GLY A 971 -41.26 45.28 54.32
C GLY A 971 -42.79 45.23 54.26
N TRP A 972 -43.43 45.05 55.41
CA TRP A 972 -44.89 45.05 55.51
C TRP A 972 -45.47 46.46 55.37
N LYS A 973 -46.40 46.65 54.43
CA LYS A 973 -47.07 47.92 54.12
C LYS A 973 -48.56 47.86 54.43
N CYS A 974 -49.03 48.74 55.30
CA CYS A 974 -50.44 48.88 55.67
C CYS A 974 -51.24 49.67 54.61
N PHE A 975 -52.35 49.11 54.15
CA PHE A 975 -53.39 49.82 53.39
C PHE A 975 -54.24 50.69 54.34
N SER A 976 -53.68 51.81 54.79
CA SER A 976 -54.31 52.73 55.75
C SER A 976 -55.32 53.71 55.12
N THR A 977 -55.29 53.87 53.80
CA THR A 977 -56.10 54.88 53.07
C THR A 977 -57.20 54.20 52.27
N GLN A 978 -58.45 54.36 52.70
CA GLN A 978 -59.60 53.87 51.93
C GLN A 978 -59.90 54.83 50.78
N THR A 979 -59.51 54.47 49.56
CA THR A 979 -60.01 55.09 48.32
C THR A 979 -61.18 54.26 47.79
N CYS A 980 -62.32 54.89 47.53
CA CYS A 980 -63.32 54.29 46.64
C CYS A 980 -62.76 54.26 45.20
N PRO A 981 -63.17 53.27 44.38
CA PRO A 981 -63.06 53.37 42.92
C PRO A 981 -63.84 54.58 42.39
#